data_AF-A0A5P2UIK7-F1
#
_entry.id   AF-A0A5P2UIK7-F1
#
_cell.length_a   1.000
_cell.length_b   1.000
_cell.length_c   1.000
_cell.angle_alpha   90.00
_cell.angle_beta   90.00
_cell.angle_gamma   90.00
#
_symmetry.space_group_name_H-M   'P 1'
#
loop_
_entity.id
_entity.type
_entity.pdbx_description
1 polymer ?
#
loop_
_entity_poly.entity_id
_entity_poly.type
_entity_poly.pdbx_seq_one_letter_code
_entity_poly.pdbx_strand_id
1 'polypeptide(L)'
;MALLRAAGLDPSAGEVADALWLAARTGGRAPAGTVPREAAPPASATGGRRTGAGEAAAGAAGPREEPERPVAEDAVTLYAPGARAAAGDGTEAEVPVEAAVRVRVPGAAALPRILEIQRALRALQRHRPAARPARTVLDEQATAEASARTLGPVVPVFRPDGRREATVRLVMDASPSMAVWQDMFEELRSVCERLGAFRDVRVCYLHRLADGGAALGRGPVPDAGLRSADQLRDPTGRALTMVVSDCAGPLWREGAAQRLLHRWAECTPCVVVQPLPQRLWSRSWLPTERGTLSRAGDDGRRLTFRPDRPPLPGRPAGGLAVPVLPPSATALGAWARLVAGLGTGRVPAEVGRVLAGHPAAPAPPPRAVRPPRELVGRFRSSAAPRAVQLAVYLSAAPLTLPVMRLVQRTMLPDSEPSDLAEVLLSGLLRRSAAGRAGEWYEFVPGVQDVLLGPLGRDEAALVLKHCSEYVLAHFGRGVRNFPALAVSQLTGAPVTEPDPGPGPSGTGTGGGGGEGEAGGMPAGALAQAFAQVSAKVVRRYLPGPPGPPGAVLAEGPPGPGRARAVRAARERLAGGDGEARAVYEAVAVLRRAVALPPGPGDPPEEAETELAGALLRLWSVQRDPELLAEAERSVTGLRTAPARAVLGRVLYERALAGARPDAELLAAADREFAAAGASAGGGEAGPAGELRRDCAVRRAEALMRLSELRDDPGPLREARAALELLTGPAPALPSASRTAPSPAPGAGGDAGDGHGAGGGPGPDGAGAEEDGSGDGSGPGDGAVDEPGGGADENAGGRPGSGGGVRYFGPELASGRVLLALSGRTPEPAGRAALAGEAAARLGWALRAPETAAGRGERGDRRRARVRVELAGALRYLPARLEEAAGQLAAALAEGGGDAELRVAALVCLARVHRARYARDADPVALEDAAEAYGRARRLIPRDAEAFGELLPEWGDVLLDRARAADGRRFTGTAVRVLRESRSAVAQSDPRTARRLVRLAAGLRLRHAYEGDPVDLREAEYLLELAVRHSRSPLERARAWRDHGDVQQKIHGHTRAVERLDRAADSYRRAWRAALEAAAGEDRDTAVPLAARVQELRGAVLERLARPRAALDAYRAALELWQRAGEDAGGPRPEAVRARIHALEALL
;
A
#
# COMPACT_ATOMS: atom_id res chain seq x y z
N MET A 1 4.33 -63.19 22.95
CA MET A 1 4.13 -64.64 23.08
C MET A 1 3.71 -65.28 21.75
N ALA A 2 2.41 -65.44 21.42
CA ALA A 2 1.99 -66.23 20.24
C ALA A 2 2.67 -65.85 18.91
N LEU A 3 2.74 -64.55 18.59
CA LEU A 3 3.41 -64.05 17.38
C LEU A 3 4.94 -64.25 17.37
N LEU A 4 5.59 -64.34 18.54
CA LEU A 4 7.04 -64.58 18.62
C LEU A 4 7.35 -66.08 18.42
N ARG A 5 6.53 -66.96 18.99
CA ARG A 5 6.59 -68.41 18.74
C ARG A 5 6.34 -68.75 17.27
N ALA A 6 5.38 -68.07 16.65
CA ALA A 6 5.14 -68.18 15.20
C ALA A 6 6.32 -67.70 14.34
N ALA A 7 7.24 -66.91 14.90
CA ALA A 7 8.49 -66.46 14.27
C ALA A 7 9.73 -67.28 14.69
N GLY A 8 9.54 -68.44 15.33
CA GLY A 8 10.63 -69.33 15.75
C GLY A 8 11.36 -68.92 17.03
N LEU A 9 10.85 -67.95 17.78
CA LEU A 9 11.41 -67.51 19.06
C LEU A 9 10.51 -67.97 20.21
N ASP A 10 11.04 -68.74 21.16
CA ASP A 10 10.35 -69.09 22.41
C ASP A 10 10.98 -68.38 23.62
N PRO A 11 10.77 -67.05 23.76
CA PRO A 11 11.32 -66.30 24.88
C PRO A 11 10.63 -66.69 26.18
N SER A 12 11.43 -66.86 27.23
CA SER A 12 10.96 -67.04 28.59
C SER A 12 10.13 -65.85 29.08
N ALA A 13 9.36 -66.06 30.16
CA ALA A 13 8.59 -64.98 30.78
C ALA A 13 9.50 -63.83 31.27
N GLY A 14 10.74 -64.12 31.66
CA GLY A 14 11.75 -63.12 32.02
C GLY A 14 12.18 -62.28 30.81
N GLU A 15 12.57 -62.91 29.71
CA GLU A 15 12.99 -62.21 28.49
C GLU A 15 11.88 -61.35 27.88
N VAL A 16 10.61 -61.78 27.99
CA VAL A 16 9.46 -60.95 27.58
C VAL A 16 9.25 -59.78 28.54
N ALA A 17 9.43 -59.96 29.85
CA ALA A 17 9.36 -58.87 30.82
C ALA A 17 10.50 -57.85 30.58
N ASP A 18 11.73 -58.32 30.34
CA ASP A 18 12.89 -57.48 30.04
C ASP A 18 12.75 -56.75 28.71
N ALA A 19 12.24 -57.41 27.66
CA ALA A 19 11.95 -56.76 26.38
C ALA A 19 10.89 -55.65 26.52
N LEU A 20 9.84 -55.87 27.32
CA LEU A 20 8.82 -54.85 27.62
C LEU A 20 9.38 -53.71 28.48
N TRP A 21 10.21 -54.03 29.47
CA TRP A 21 10.89 -53.07 30.36
C TRP A 21 11.90 -52.21 29.59
N LEU A 22 12.63 -52.80 28.64
CA LEU A 22 13.54 -52.12 27.72
C LEU A 22 12.75 -51.24 26.76
N ALA A 23 11.72 -51.76 26.08
CA ALA A 23 10.89 -50.98 25.16
C ALA A 23 10.24 -49.75 25.84
N ALA A 24 9.83 -49.87 27.10
CA ALA A 24 9.32 -48.76 27.90
C ALA A 24 10.39 -47.70 28.26
N ARG A 25 11.68 -48.03 28.21
CA ARG A 25 12.81 -47.13 28.51
C ARG A 25 13.57 -46.63 27.28
N THR A 26 13.59 -47.39 26.19
CA THR A 26 14.23 -47.02 24.91
C THR A 26 13.25 -46.38 23.92
N GLY A 27 11.96 -46.36 24.25
CA GLY A 27 10.86 -45.77 23.48
C GLY A 27 10.93 -44.24 23.34
N GLY A 28 11.97 -43.72 22.69
CA GLY A 28 11.93 -42.41 22.07
C GLY A 28 10.79 -42.38 21.05
N ARG A 29 9.80 -41.52 21.27
CA ARG A 29 8.57 -41.47 20.46
C ARG A 29 8.81 -40.84 19.09
N ALA A 30 9.48 -41.58 18.22
CA ALA A 30 9.35 -41.40 16.78
C ALA A 30 7.91 -41.78 16.37
N PRO A 31 7.20 -40.98 15.57
CA PRO A 31 5.91 -41.38 15.02
C PRO A 31 6.13 -42.51 14.01
N ALA A 32 5.55 -43.69 14.28
CA ALA A 32 5.35 -44.70 13.26
C ALA A 32 4.41 -44.13 12.17
N GLY A 33 4.61 -44.36 10.86
CA GLY A 33 5.68 -45.10 10.20
C GLY A 33 5.11 -46.11 9.20
N THR A 34 5.42 -45.95 7.91
CA THR A 34 5.19 -46.93 6.82
C THR A 34 6.07 -46.56 5.61
N VAL A 35 6.70 -47.45 4.84
CA VAL A 35 7.46 -48.70 5.11
C VAL A 35 8.60 -48.70 4.07
N PRO A 36 9.86 -49.07 4.37
CA PRO A 36 10.93 -49.14 3.36
C PRO A 36 10.92 -50.48 2.60
N ARG A 37 11.40 -50.50 1.34
CA ARG A 37 11.62 -51.74 0.58
C ARG A 37 13.03 -51.83 0.00
N GLU A 38 13.75 -52.84 0.50
CA GLU A 38 14.90 -53.59 -0.06
C GLU A 38 16.18 -52.85 -0.52
N ALA A 39 17.29 -53.59 -0.40
CA ALA A 39 18.66 -53.10 -0.54
C ALA A 39 19.47 -53.93 -1.54
N ALA A 40 20.54 -53.35 -2.07
CA ALA A 40 21.71 -54.08 -2.60
C ALA A 40 23.00 -53.23 -2.44
N PRO A 41 24.21 -53.84 -2.37
CA PRO A 41 25.45 -53.19 -1.87
C PRO A 41 26.59 -53.20 -2.93
N PRO A 42 27.91 -53.09 -2.59
CA PRO A 42 28.67 -52.30 -1.60
C PRO A 42 29.79 -51.43 -2.29
N ALA A 43 30.89 -51.15 -1.57
CA ALA A 43 32.23 -50.68 -2.02
C ALA A 43 32.42 -49.13 -2.07
N SER A 44 33.56 -48.54 -1.67
CA SER A 44 34.84 -49.06 -1.16
C SER A 44 35.43 -48.15 -0.07
N ALA A 45 36.36 -48.68 0.73
CA ALA A 45 37.06 -47.95 1.78
C ALA A 45 38.35 -47.27 1.28
N THR A 46 38.62 -46.08 1.84
CA THR A 46 39.96 -45.59 2.20
C THR A 46 39.77 -44.51 3.27
N GLY A 47 40.49 -44.46 4.40
CA GLY A 47 41.71 -45.20 4.75
C GLY A 47 42.87 -44.24 4.93
N GLY A 48 42.81 -43.37 5.95
CA GLY A 48 43.84 -42.37 6.26
C GLY A 48 43.77 -42.01 7.74
N ARG A 49 44.62 -42.62 8.55
CA ARG A 49 44.55 -42.69 10.02
C ARG A 49 45.74 -41.93 10.64
N ARG A 50 45.66 -41.66 11.95
CA ARG A 50 46.77 -41.35 12.92
C ARG A 50 47.04 -39.85 13.12
N THR A 51 46.62 -39.23 14.22
CA THR A 51 47.01 -39.33 15.66
C THR A 51 48.31 -38.60 16.01
N GLY A 52 48.23 -37.67 16.98
CA GLY A 52 49.37 -37.09 17.68
C GLY A 52 48.87 -36.16 18.79
N ALA A 53 49.25 -36.43 20.04
CA ALA A 53 48.91 -35.62 21.21
C ALA A 53 50.13 -34.87 21.74
N GLY A 54 49.90 -33.86 22.57
CA GLY A 54 50.91 -33.10 23.33
C GLY A 54 50.43 -31.66 23.51
N GLU A 55 49.94 -31.25 24.68
CA GLU A 55 50.60 -30.95 25.97
C GLU A 55 50.83 -29.45 26.16
N ALA A 56 50.91 -29.02 27.42
CA ALA A 56 50.71 -27.62 27.82
C ALA A 56 52.01 -26.86 28.04
N ALA A 57 51.97 -25.53 27.86
CA ALA A 57 52.87 -24.60 28.53
C ALA A 57 52.25 -23.19 28.64
N ALA A 58 52.59 -22.48 29.71
CA ALA A 58 52.26 -21.06 29.92
C ALA A 58 53.55 -20.24 29.99
N GLY A 59 53.47 -18.95 29.63
CA GLY A 59 54.56 -17.97 29.71
C GLY A 59 54.19 -16.74 28.86
N ALA A 60 53.71 -15.64 29.46
CA ALA A 60 54.45 -14.62 30.21
C ALA A 60 55.26 -13.67 29.30
N ALA A 61 54.62 -12.56 28.91
CA ALA A 61 55.30 -11.33 28.48
C ALA A 61 54.37 -10.12 28.66
N GLY A 62 54.89 -9.06 29.25
CA GLY A 62 54.40 -7.68 29.14
C GLY A 62 55.61 -6.75 29.30
N PRO A 63 55.42 -5.43 29.40
CA PRO A 63 54.30 -4.62 28.93
C PRO A 63 54.68 -3.85 27.64
N ARG A 64 53.68 -3.33 26.93
CA ARG A 64 53.88 -2.20 26.00
C ARG A 64 52.84 -1.14 26.29
N GLU A 65 53.31 0.08 26.47
CA GLU A 65 52.47 1.25 26.73
C GLU A 65 51.71 1.62 25.45
N GLU A 66 50.38 1.67 25.55
CA GLU A 66 49.53 2.35 24.56
C GLU A 66 48.91 3.59 25.24
N PRO A 67 48.80 4.72 24.51
CA PRO A 67 48.49 6.01 25.13
C PRO A 67 47.05 6.08 25.63
N GLU A 68 46.85 6.78 26.76
CA GLU A 68 45.54 7.08 27.31
C GLU A 68 44.64 7.76 26.27
N ARG A 69 43.62 7.04 25.79
CA ARG A 69 42.50 7.62 25.06
C ARG A 69 41.40 7.99 26.06
N PRO A 70 40.77 9.18 25.92
CA PRO A 70 39.76 9.63 26.86
C PRO A 70 38.57 8.67 26.89
N VAL A 71 37.98 8.51 28.08
CA VAL A 71 36.80 7.66 28.32
C VAL A 71 35.65 8.13 27.44
N ALA A 72 35.31 7.35 26.41
CA ALA A 72 34.22 7.66 25.50
C ALA A 72 32.87 7.32 26.14
N GLU A 73 31.98 8.32 26.20
CA GLU A 73 30.62 8.19 26.73
C GLU A 73 29.73 7.32 25.83
N ASP A 74 28.82 6.54 26.44
CA ASP A 74 27.94 5.59 25.76
C ASP A 74 26.97 6.29 24.77
N ALA A 75 27.03 5.89 23.49
CA ALA A 75 26.19 6.43 22.42
C ALA A 75 25.06 5.45 22.00
N VAL A 76 23.85 5.99 21.79
CA VAL A 76 22.66 5.21 21.38
C VAL A 76 22.43 5.30 19.86
N THR A 77 22.05 4.17 19.25
CA THR A 77 21.70 4.10 17.81
C THR A 77 20.18 4.19 17.61
N LEU A 78 19.72 5.15 16.80
CA LEU A 78 18.34 5.21 16.34
C LEU A 78 18.16 4.34 15.08
N TYR A 79 17.25 3.36 15.13
CA TYR A 79 16.94 2.49 14.00
C TYR A 79 15.71 2.99 13.23
N ALA A 80 15.85 3.13 11.90
CA ALA A 80 14.77 2.72 11.00
C ALA A 80 14.82 1.18 10.89
N PRO A 81 13.68 0.46 10.91
CA PRO A 81 13.67 -1.01 10.94
C PRO A 81 13.96 -1.62 9.57
N GLY A 82 15.24 -1.63 9.18
CA GLY A 82 15.74 -2.45 8.08
C GLY A 82 15.70 -3.94 8.45
N ALA A 83 15.03 -4.75 7.64
CA ALA A 83 14.90 -6.18 7.89
C ALA A 83 16.25 -6.92 7.79
N ARG A 84 16.78 -7.39 8.92
CA ARG A 84 17.84 -8.41 8.91
C ARG A 84 17.24 -9.74 8.44
N ALA A 85 17.39 -10.02 7.15
CA ALA A 85 17.34 -11.38 6.64
C ALA A 85 18.43 -12.20 7.34
N ALA A 86 18.10 -13.45 7.72
CA ALA A 86 19.07 -14.35 8.33
C ALA A 86 20.08 -14.81 7.27
N ALA A 87 21.37 -14.69 7.56
CA ALA A 87 22.43 -15.22 6.72
C ALA A 87 22.48 -16.75 6.83
N GLY A 88 22.63 -17.41 5.68
CA GLY A 88 23.27 -18.73 5.55
C GLY A 88 24.65 -18.53 4.94
N ASP A 89 25.58 -19.43 5.24
CA ASP A 89 27.02 -19.34 4.91
C ASP A 89 27.34 -19.09 3.42
N GLY A 90 28.45 -18.40 3.16
CA GLY A 90 29.19 -18.52 1.89
C GLY A 90 29.89 -17.27 1.35
N THR A 91 31.18 -17.12 1.68
CA THR A 91 32.23 -16.39 0.93
C THR A 91 32.28 -14.86 1.03
N GLU A 92 33.49 -14.35 1.29
CA GLU A 92 33.83 -12.94 1.52
C GLU A 92 34.10 -12.16 0.23
N ALA A 93 33.72 -10.88 0.20
CA ALA A 93 34.28 -9.85 -0.69
C ALA A 93 34.04 -8.46 -0.07
N GLU A 94 35.10 -7.72 0.23
CA GLU A 94 35.04 -6.37 0.81
C GLU A 94 34.76 -5.29 -0.25
N VAL A 95 33.84 -4.35 0.04
CA VAL A 95 33.61 -3.12 -0.73
C VAL A 95 33.22 -2.00 0.26
N PRO A 96 33.77 -0.77 0.15
CA PRO A 96 33.70 0.25 1.21
C PRO A 96 32.35 0.98 1.33
N VAL A 97 32.16 1.67 2.47
CA VAL A 97 30.87 2.24 2.90
C VAL A 97 30.91 3.77 2.98
N GLU A 98 30.16 4.43 2.10
CA GLU A 98 29.81 5.86 2.16
C GLU A 98 28.30 6.02 1.84
N ALA A 99 27.52 6.93 2.43
CA ALA A 99 27.68 7.63 3.71
C ALA A 99 26.29 8.07 4.23
N ALA A 100 25.66 7.29 5.13
CA ALA A 100 24.45 7.73 5.83
C ALA A 100 24.85 8.60 7.05
N VAL A 101 24.52 9.89 7.03
CA VAL A 101 24.89 10.83 8.10
C VAL A 101 24.17 10.49 9.41
N ARG A 102 24.93 9.96 10.38
CA ARG A 102 24.45 9.63 11.72
C ARG A 102 24.50 10.85 12.64
N VAL A 103 23.35 11.45 12.94
CA VAL A 103 23.25 12.48 13.99
C VAL A 103 23.25 11.80 15.35
N ARG A 104 24.23 12.12 16.20
CA ARG A 104 24.27 11.68 17.60
C ARG A 104 23.58 12.75 18.45
N VAL A 105 22.54 12.36 19.18
CA VAL A 105 21.90 13.22 20.20
C VAL A 105 21.96 12.49 21.53
N PRO A 106 22.43 13.13 22.63
CA PRO A 106 22.43 12.50 23.95
C PRO A 106 21.02 12.05 24.36
N GLY A 107 20.85 10.74 24.54
CA GLY A 107 19.63 10.17 25.08
C GLY A 107 19.72 10.05 26.59
N ALA A 108 18.90 10.80 27.33
CA ALA A 108 18.66 10.47 28.73
C ALA A 108 18.07 9.05 28.82
N ALA A 109 18.65 8.21 29.70
CA ALA A 109 18.25 6.82 29.87
C ALA A 109 16.77 6.70 30.27
N ALA A 110 16.03 5.80 29.63
CA ALA A 110 14.60 5.62 29.84
C ALA A 110 14.27 4.83 31.13
N LEU A 111 15.20 4.01 31.60
CA LEU A 111 15.22 3.45 32.96
C LEU A 111 16.19 4.25 33.85
N PRO A 112 15.69 5.04 34.81
CA PRO A 112 16.54 5.64 35.83
C PRO A 112 17.37 4.57 36.55
N ARG A 113 18.69 4.77 36.59
CA ARG A 113 19.63 3.94 37.38
C ARG A 113 19.64 2.46 36.96
N ILE A 114 19.73 2.21 35.65
CA ILE A 114 19.80 0.87 35.03
C ILE A 114 20.74 -0.14 35.73
N LEU A 115 21.89 0.31 36.25
CA LEU A 115 22.83 -0.52 37.00
C LEU A 115 22.28 -1.02 38.35
N GLU A 116 21.43 -0.24 39.03
CA GLU A 116 20.72 -0.68 40.24
C GLU A 116 19.70 -1.76 39.91
N ILE A 117 18.97 -1.62 38.79
CA ILE A 117 18.00 -2.62 38.31
C ILE A 117 18.72 -3.93 37.97
N GLN A 118 19.84 -3.86 37.25
CA GLN A 118 20.67 -5.04 36.94
C GLN A 118 21.19 -5.72 38.21
N ARG A 119 21.67 -4.96 39.21
CA ARG A 119 22.07 -5.49 40.52
C ARG A 119 20.91 -6.15 41.26
N ALA A 120 19.75 -5.51 41.28
CA ALA A 120 18.54 -5.98 41.96
C ALA A 120 18.01 -7.30 41.40
N LEU A 121 18.05 -7.47 40.07
CA LEU A 121 17.60 -8.68 39.39
C LEU A 121 18.56 -9.88 39.53
N ARG A 122 19.81 -9.70 40.02
CA ARG A 122 20.80 -10.80 40.17
C ARG A 122 20.29 -11.98 41.01
N ALA A 123 19.32 -11.76 41.89
CA ALA A 123 18.61 -12.82 42.62
C ALA A 123 18.09 -13.93 41.69
N LEU A 124 17.63 -13.60 40.48
CA LEU A 124 17.10 -14.56 39.50
C LEU A 124 18.16 -15.57 39.00
N GLN A 125 19.46 -15.30 39.14
CA GLN A 125 20.50 -16.30 38.83
C GLN A 125 20.42 -17.54 39.74
N ARG A 126 19.76 -17.44 40.91
CA ARG A 126 19.53 -18.57 41.82
C ARG A 126 18.13 -19.19 41.68
N HIS A 127 17.28 -18.66 40.79
CA HIS A 127 15.97 -19.24 40.54
C HIS A 127 16.11 -20.62 39.87
N ARG A 128 15.44 -21.63 40.42
CA ARG A 128 15.39 -22.98 39.87
C ARG A 128 13.95 -23.32 39.47
N PRO A 129 13.68 -23.68 38.20
CA PRO A 129 12.40 -24.21 37.78
C PRO A 129 12.02 -25.47 38.57
N ALA A 130 10.73 -25.66 38.86
CA ALA A 130 10.21 -26.87 39.50
C ALA A 130 9.91 -28.02 38.51
N ALA A 131 10.50 -28.00 37.31
CA ALA A 131 10.50 -29.14 36.40
C ALA A 131 11.75 -29.99 36.60
N ARG A 132 11.64 -31.30 36.38
CA ARG A 132 12.80 -32.20 36.30
C ARG A 132 13.79 -31.69 35.24
N PRO A 133 15.11 -31.68 35.47
CA PRO A 133 16.11 -31.14 34.54
C PRO A 133 15.98 -31.70 33.13
N ALA A 134 16.15 -30.86 32.11
CA ALA A 134 16.01 -31.25 30.69
C ALA A 134 17.25 -31.99 30.17
N ARG A 135 18.40 -31.74 30.80
CA ARG A 135 19.63 -32.47 30.57
C ARG A 135 20.15 -33.00 31.90
N THR A 136 20.43 -34.28 31.91
CA THR A 136 21.27 -34.93 32.90
C THR A 136 22.55 -35.38 32.20
N VAL A 137 23.69 -35.05 32.78
CA VAL A 137 25.01 -35.51 32.33
C VAL A 137 25.36 -36.74 33.16
N LEU A 138 26.13 -37.67 32.60
CA LEU A 138 26.71 -38.75 33.38
C LEU A 138 27.59 -38.15 34.48
N ASP A 139 27.35 -38.54 35.72
CA ASP A 139 28.28 -38.29 36.81
C ASP A 139 29.35 -39.39 36.73
N GLU A 140 30.44 -39.11 36.02
CA GLU A 140 31.50 -40.07 35.75
C GLU A 140 32.07 -40.68 37.04
N GLN A 141 32.25 -39.85 38.07
CA GLN A 141 32.77 -40.28 39.37
C GLN A 141 31.75 -41.15 40.12
N ALA A 142 30.50 -40.69 40.26
CA ALA A 142 29.47 -41.48 40.95
C ALA A 142 29.12 -42.77 40.18
N THR A 143 29.22 -42.75 38.84
CA THR A 143 29.09 -43.92 37.96
C THR A 143 30.22 -44.92 38.22
N ALA A 144 31.47 -44.46 38.27
CA ALA A 144 32.62 -45.31 38.56
C ALA A 144 32.48 -45.95 39.95
N GLU A 145 32.15 -45.19 40.99
CA GLU A 145 31.99 -45.72 42.34
C GLU A 145 30.76 -46.64 42.49
N ALA A 146 29.64 -46.33 41.84
CA ALA A 146 28.46 -47.21 41.85
C ALA A 146 28.78 -48.54 41.17
N SER A 147 29.41 -48.49 39.99
CA SER A 147 29.84 -49.68 39.25
C SER A 147 30.84 -50.53 40.05
N ALA A 148 31.83 -49.88 40.69
CA ALA A 148 32.82 -50.56 41.54
C ALA A 148 32.17 -51.22 42.76
N ARG A 149 31.18 -50.57 43.40
CA ARG A 149 30.41 -51.15 44.52
C ARG A 149 29.50 -52.32 44.12
N THR A 150 29.09 -52.40 42.85
CA THR A 150 28.18 -53.46 42.35
C THR A 150 28.92 -54.69 41.77
N LEU A 151 30.24 -54.64 41.60
CA LEU A 151 31.09 -55.78 41.15
C LEU A 151 30.52 -56.52 39.93
N GLY A 152 30.19 -55.77 38.87
CA GLY A 152 29.58 -56.33 37.67
C GLY A 152 29.27 -55.27 36.61
N PRO A 153 28.01 -55.11 36.16
CA PRO A 153 27.66 -54.18 35.10
C PRO A 153 27.92 -52.71 35.49
N VAL A 154 28.23 -51.88 34.50
CA VAL A 154 28.38 -50.43 34.70
C VAL A 154 27.01 -49.83 35.07
N VAL A 155 26.95 -49.14 36.22
CA VAL A 155 25.75 -48.50 36.74
C VAL A 155 25.83 -46.99 36.49
N PRO A 156 25.24 -46.46 35.39
CA PRO A 156 25.33 -45.05 35.04
C PRO A 156 24.52 -44.19 36.03
N VAL A 157 25.24 -43.41 36.83
CA VAL A 157 24.66 -42.39 37.72
C VAL A 157 24.59 -41.08 36.95
N PHE A 158 23.40 -40.49 36.84
CA PHE A 158 23.19 -39.24 36.09
C PHE A 158 22.92 -38.09 37.05
N ARG A 159 23.68 -36.99 36.90
CA ARG A 159 23.46 -35.73 37.63
C ARG A 159 22.83 -34.66 36.74
N PRO A 160 22.07 -33.69 37.29
CA PRO A 160 21.59 -32.53 36.55
C PRO A 160 22.74 -31.74 35.89
N ASP A 161 22.57 -31.30 34.65
CA ASP A 161 23.45 -30.27 34.08
C ASP A 161 23.22 -28.95 34.81
N GLY A 162 24.28 -28.34 35.35
CA GLY A 162 24.20 -27.11 36.16
C GLY A 162 23.94 -25.82 35.37
N ARG A 163 23.67 -25.94 34.06
CA ARG A 163 23.49 -24.80 33.15
C ARG A 163 22.08 -24.20 33.24
N ARG A 164 21.99 -22.91 32.91
CA ARG A 164 20.78 -22.07 33.01
C ARG A 164 19.57 -22.76 32.36
N GLU A 165 18.58 -23.16 33.15
CA GLU A 165 17.37 -23.84 32.66
C GLU A 165 16.18 -22.90 32.44
N ALA A 166 16.16 -21.73 33.09
CA ALA A 166 15.04 -20.79 33.04
C ALA A 166 15.06 -19.91 31.79
N THR A 167 13.89 -19.62 31.23
CA THR A 167 13.69 -18.67 30.11
C THR A 167 12.91 -17.48 30.60
N VAL A 168 13.26 -16.25 30.22
CA VAL A 168 12.41 -15.07 30.48
C VAL A 168 11.63 -14.71 29.22
N ARG A 169 10.37 -14.31 29.42
CA ARG A 169 9.46 -13.80 28.38
C ARG A 169 9.11 -12.36 28.73
N LEU A 170 9.61 -11.43 27.93
CA LEU A 170 9.31 -10.01 27.99
C LEU A 170 8.20 -9.72 26.98
N VAL A 171 7.01 -9.37 27.47
CA VAL A 171 5.83 -9.13 26.64
C VAL A 171 5.40 -7.68 26.79
N MET A 172 5.59 -6.86 25.76
CA MET A 172 5.13 -5.47 25.76
C MET A 172 3.70 -5.38 25.22
N ASP A 173 2.82 -4.63 25.87
CA ASP A 173 1.53 -4.25 25.29
C ASP A 173 1.73 -3.32 24.10
N ALA A 174 1.12 -3.62 22.94
CA ALA A 174 1.22 -2.82 21.72
C ALA A 174 0.14 -1.72 21.62
N SER A 175 -0.53 -1.40 22.72
CA SER A 175 -1.53 -0.32 22.77
C SER A 175 -0.91 1.07 22.48
N PRO A 176 -1.68 2.04 21.95
CA PRO A 176 -1.16 3.34 21.50
C PRO A 176 -0.29 4.13 22.48
N SER A 177 -0.65 4.11 23.76
CA SER A 177 0.04 4.77 24.87
C SER A 177 1.36 4.10 25.23
N MET A 178 1.56 2.83 24.85
CA MET A 178 2.79 2.09 25.15
C MET A 178 3.99 2.53 24.31
N ALA A 179 3.76 3.22 23.19
CA ALA A 179 4.84 3.73 22.34
C ALA A 179 5.80 4.70 23.07
N VAL A 180 5.36 5.39 24.14
CA VAL A 180 6.26 6.23 24.95
C VAL A 180 7.27 5.41 25.76
N TRP A 181 6.96 4.14 26.06
CA TRP A 181 7.73 3.23 26.91
C TRP A 181 8.64 2.27 26.14
N GLN A 182 8.74 2.42 24.81
CA GLN A 182 9.53 1.55 23.94
C GLN A 182 11.01 1.47 24.35
N ASP A 183 11.62 2.62 24.66
CA ASP A 183 13.04 2.69 25.03
C ASP A 183 13.29 2.02 26.39
N MET A 184 12.37 2.22 27.35
CA MET A 184 12.38 1.55 28.66
C MET A 184 12.26 0.02 28.52
N PHE A 185 11.49 -0.47 27.54
CA PHE A 185 11.33 -1.90 27.27
C PHE A 185 12.61 -2.53 26.70
N GLU A 186 13.25 -1.89 25.73
CA GLU A 186 14.53 -2.39 25.17
C GLU A 186 15.69 -2.27 26.18
N GLU A 187 15.69 -1.25 27.05
CA GLU A 187 16.64 -1.18 28.18
C GLU A 187 16.41 -2.33 29.19
N LEU A 188 15.15 -2.62 29.57
CA LEU A 188 14.81 -3.74 30.44
C LEU A 188 15.21 -5.10 29.82
N ARG A 189 15.02 -5.24 28.51
CA ARG A 189 15.50 -6.38 27.73
C ARG A 189 17.02 -6.50 27.80
N SER A 190 17.75 -5.42 27.56
CA SER A 190 19.22 -5.44 27.64
C SER A 190 19.71 -5.80 29.04
N VAL A 191 19.02 -5.35 30.10
CA VAL A 191 19.28 -5.80 31.47
C VAL A 191 19.08 -7.31 31.62
N CYS A 192 17.98 -7.87 31.13
CA CYS A 192 17.70 -9.31 31.17
C CYS A 192 18.72 -10.16 30.39
N GLU A 193 19.16 -9.70 29.22
CA GLU A 193 20.20 -10.34 28.41
C GLU A 193 21.57 -10.31 29.13
N ARG A 194 21.97 -9.14 29.64
CA ARG A 194 23.24 -8.95 30.39
C ARG A 194 23.25 -9.60 31.77
N LEU A 195 22.09 -9.94 32.33
CA LEU A 195 21.97 -10.54 33.67
C LEU A 195 22.59 -11.94 33.75
N GLY A 196 22.58 -12.69 32.65
CA GLY A 196 23.06 -14.06 32.61
C GLY A 196 22.32 -15.01 33.55
N ALA A 197 21.07 -14.72 33.93
CA ALA A 197 20.23 -15.64 34.70
C ALA A 197 19.52 -16.68 33.81
N PHE A 198 19.27 -16.34 32.55
CA PHE A 198 18.39 -17.10 31.65
C PHE A 198 19.15 -17.86 30.57
N ARG A 199 18.53 -18.93 30.08
CA ARG A 199 18.91 -19.66 28.86
C ARG A 199 18.63 -18.84 27.60
N ASP A 200 17.51 -18.12 27.62
CA ASP A 200 16.85 -17.50 26.48
C ASP A 200 16.03 -16.31 26.97
N VAL A 201 16.02 -15.21 26.21
CA VAL A 201 15.27 -13.97 26.48
C VAL A 201 14.33 -13.75 25.30
N ARG A 202 13.06 -14.10 25.49
CA ARG A 202 12.05 -13.99 24.42
C ARG A 202 11.31 -12.67 24.52
N VAL A 203 11.38 -11.90 23.45
CA VAL A 203 10.67 -10.61 23.31
C VAL A 203 9.44 -10.81 22.43
N CYS A 204 8.29 -10.34 22.89
CA CYS A 204 7.03 -10.37 22.15
C CYS A 204 6.21 -9.10 22.38
N TYR A 205 5.35 -8.75 21.43
CA TYR A 205 4.43 -7.62 21.53
C TYR A 205 2.99 -8.12 21.48
N LEU A 206 2.16 -7.69 22.43
CA LEU A 206 0.77 -8.12 22.58
C LEU A 206 -0.16 -7.19 21.81
N HIS A 207 -0.67 -7.69 20.68
CA HIS A 207 -1.52 -7.00 19.72
C HIS A 207 -3.00 -7.36 19.90
N ARG A 208 -3.88 -6.39 19.65
CA ARG A 208 -5.33 -6.63 19.53
C ARG A 208 -5.70 -6.95 18.09
N LEU A 209 -6.38 -8.07 17.90
CA LEU A 209 -6.98 -8.47 16.62
C LEU A 209 -8.34 -7.78 16.40
N ALA A 210 -8.84 -7.83 15.15
CA ALA A 210 -10.10 -7.21 14.77
C ALA A 210 -11.32 -7.81 15.50
N ASP A 211 -11.26 -9.10 15.83
CA ASP A 211 -12.24 -9.86 16.61
C ASP A 211 -12.20 -9.58 18.13
N GLY A 212 -11.30 -8.70 18.60
CA GLY A 212 -11.05 -8.46 20.03
C GLY A 212 -10.14 -9.52 20.69
N GLY A 213 -9.66 -10.49 19.93
CA GLY A 213 -8.64 -11.45 20.34
C GLY A 213 -7.29 -10.79 20.60
N ALA A 214 -6.43 -11.53 21.29
CA ALA A 214 -5.08 -11.09 21.64
C ALA A 214 -4.03 -12.00 21.00
N ALA A 215 -3.08 -11.39 20.27
CA ALA A 215 -2.05 -12.08 19.51
C ALA A 215 -0.65 -11.55 19.86
N LEU A 216 0.38 -12.32 19.52
CA LEU A 216 1.77 -11.97 19.75
C LEU A 216 2.49 -11.72 18.42
N GLY A 217 3.11 -10.56 18.30
CA GLY A 217 4.01 -10.18 17.20
C GLY A 217 5.45 -10.04 17.67
N ARG A 218 6.37 -9.83 16.71
CA ARG A 218 7.80 -9.63 17.01
C ARG A 218 8.19 -8.15 17.18
N GLY A 219 7.34 -7.22 16.77
CA GLY A 219 7.56 -5.78 16.87
C GLY A 219 6.32 -5.00 17.32
N PRO A 220 6.48 -3.69 17.56
CA PRO A 220 5.41 -2.80 18.06
C PRO A 220 4.31 -2.52 17.02
N VAL A 221 4.56 -2.82 15.74
CA VAL A 221 3.56 -2.84 14.66
C VAL A 221 3.17 -4.29 14.40
N PRO A 222 1.88 -4.63 14.21
CA PRO A 222 1.47 -6.00 13.90
C PRO A 222 2.06 -6.46 12.56
N ASP A 223 2.81 -7.56 12.60
CA ASP A 223 3.42 -8.19 11.43
C ASP A 223 2.51 -9.28 10.82
N ALA A 224 2.83 -9.78 9.63
CA ALA A 224 2.09 -10.91 9.03
C ALA A 224 2.36 -12.26 9.74
N GLY A 225 3.18 -12.26 10.80
CA GLY A 225 3.63 -13.43 11.54
C GLY A 225 2.94 -13.66 12.88
N LEU A 226 1.89 -12.88 13.21
CA LEU A 226 1.16 -12.96 14.47
C LEU A 226 0.84 -14.40 14.90
N ARG A 227 0.97 -14.67 16.21
CA ARG A 227 0.72 -15.97 16.85
C ARG A 227 -0.33 -15.83 17.94
N SER A 228 -1.04 -16.92 18.27
CA SER A 228 -1.94 -16.90 19.43
C SER A 228 -1.14 -16.66 20.72
N ALA A 229 -1.64 -15.76 21.57
CA ALA A 229 -1.03 -15.45 22.87
C ALA A 229 -1.06 -16.65 23.85
N ASP A 230 -1.90 -17.65 23.60
CA ASP A 230 -1.92 -18.90 24.37
C ASP A 230 -0.65 -19.75 24.21
N GLN A 231 0.16 -19.51 23.17
CA GLN A 231 1.43 -20.21 22.95
C GLN A 231 2.49 -19.89 24.04
N LEU A 232 2.28 -18.86 24.87
CA LEU A 232 3.11 -18.60 26.06
C LEU A 232 2.65 -19.40 27.29
N ARG A 233 1.62 -20.24 27.23
CA ARG A 233 1.33 -21.17 28.32
C ARG A 233 2.41 -22.25 28.38
N ASP A 234 3.22 -22.25 29.44
CA ASP A 234 4.29 -23.24 29.66
C ASP A 234 3.96 -24.13 30.86
N PRO A 235 3.34 -25.31 30.66
CA PRO A 235 3.04 -26.23 31.74
C PRO A 235 4.30 -26.84 32.39
N THR A 236 5.49 -26.66 31.82
CA THR A 236 6.74 -27.08 32.47
C THR A 236 7.14 -26.11 33.59
N GLY A 237 6.67 -24.86 33.57
CA GLY A 237 7.05 -23.85 34.56
C GLY A 237 8.55 -23.52 34.53
N ARG A 238 9.18 -23.60 33.36
CA ARG A 238 10.58 -23.20 33.11
C ARG A 238 10.70 -21.76 32.67
N ALA A 239 9.62 -21.21 32.11
CA ALA A 239 9.55 -19.80 31.79
C ALA A 239 9.14 -18.94 32.99
N LEU A 240 9.64 -17.71 32.99
CA LEU A 240 9.16 -16.59 33.77
C LEU A 240 8.57 -15.55 32.81
N THR A 241 7.43 -14.94 33.13
CA THR A 241 6.77 -13.97 32.25
C THR A 241 6.71 -12.59 32.90
N MET A 242 7.27 -11.58 32.23
CA MET A 242 7.16 -10.17 32.60
C MET A 242 6.36 -9.44 31.52
N VAL A 243 5.20 -8.90 31.87
CA VAL A 243 4.34 -8.12 30.97
C VAL A 243 4.60 -6.64 31.23
N VAL A 244 4.99 -5.87 30.23
CA VAL A 244 5.19 -4.41 30.33
C VAL A 244 3.97 -3.73 29.72
N SER A 245 3.14 -3.09 30.53
CA SER A 245 1.88 -2.49 30.09
C SER A 245 1.39 -1.40 31.05
N ASP A 246 0.75 -0.38 30.49
CA ASP A 246 0.02 0.65 31.24
C ASP A 246 -1.34 0.16 31.78
N CYS A 247 -1.78 -1.05 31.38
CA CYS A 247 -3.08 -1.65 31.66
C CYS A 247 -4.29 -0.77 31.28
N ALA A 248 -4.13 0.19 30.37
CA ALA A 248 -5.18 1.10 29.91
C ALA A 248 -5.73 0.73 28.51
N GLY A 249 -4.97 -0.06 27.74
CA GLY A 249 -5.32 -0.47 26.38
C GLY A 249 -6.63 -1.30 26.24
N PRO A 250 -7.22 -1.38 25.03
CA PRO A 250 -8.52 -2.04 24.83
C PRO A 250 -8.57 -3.52 25.22
N LEU A 251 -7.47 -4.27 25.09
CA LEU A 251 -7.37 -5.67 25.52
C LEU A 251 -7.60 -5.84 27.03
N TRP A 252 -7.21 -4.85 27.83
CA TRP A 252 -7.46 -4.85 29.27
C TRP A 252 -8.91 -4.46 29.57
N ARG A 253 -9.47 -3.47 28.87
CA ARG A 253 -10.90 -3.13 28.99
C ARG A 253 -11.79 -4.33 28.68
N GLU A 254 -11.45 -5.12 27.66
CA GLU A 254 -12.23 -6.27 27.20
C GLU A 254 -11.99 -7.56 28.03
N GLY A 255 -11.18 -7.45 29.10
CA GLY A 255 -10.80 -8.56 29.98
C GLY A 255 -9.84 -9.57 29.34
N ALA A 256 -9.49 -9.40 28.06
CA ALA A 256 -8.72 -10.38 27.28
C ALA A 256 -7.29 -10.55 27.80
N ALA A 257 -6.64 -9.44 28.17
CA ALA A 257 -5.31 -9.45 28.77
C ALA A 257 -5.32 -10.14 30.16
N GLN A 258 -6.34 -9.88 30.99
CA GLN A 258 -6.51 -10.50 32.31
C GLN A 258 -6.77 -12.01 32.19
N ARG A 259 -7.61 -12.43 31.24
CA ARG A 259 -7.86 -13.87 30.96
C ARG A 259 -6.60 -14.59 30.49
N LEU A 260 -5.76 -13.95 29.67
CA LEU A 260 -4.44 -14.49 29.28
C LEU A 260 -3.48 -14.57 30.47
N LEU A 261 -3.37 -13.48 31.23
CA LEU A 261 -2.47 -13.39 32.38
C LEU A 261 -2.83 -14.41 33.46
N HIS A 262 -4.12 -14.74 33.65
CA HIS A 262 -4.56 -15.89 34.46
C HIS A 262 -3.97 -17.22 33.95
N ARG A 263 -4.14 -17.52 32.65
CA ARG A 263 -3.64 -18.78 32.04
C ARG A 263 -2.12 -18.91 32.06
N TRP A 264 -1.39 -17.80 32.04
CA TRP A 264 0.08 -17.80 32.20
C TRP A 264 0.49 -17.98 33.67
N ALA A 265 -0.19 -17.29 34.60
CA ALA A 265 0.07 -17.35 36.03
C ALA A 265 -0.27 -18.71 36.67
N GLU A 266 -1.15 -19.50 36.05
CA GLU A 266 -1.40 -20.90 36.43
C GLU A 266 -0.15 -21.80 36.38
N CYS A 267 0.77 -21.54 35.44
CA CYS A 267 1.88 -22.45 35.15
C CYS A 267 3.27 -21.85 35.41
N THR A 268 3.39 -20.51 35.35
CA THR A 268 4.67 -19.79 35.40
C THR A 268 4.59 -18.57 36.32
N PRO A 269 5.67 -18.20 37.04
CA PRO A 269 5.75 -16.91 37.71
C PRO A 269 5.52 -15.77 36.71
N CYS A 270 4.46 -15.01 36.94
CA CYS A 270 4.06 -13.87 36.10
C CYS A 270 4.12 -12.57 36.91
N VAL A 271 4.48 -11.46 36.26
CA VAL A 271 4.50 -10.12 36.83
C VAL A 271 4.12 -9.09 35.78
N VAL A 272 3.43 -8.02 36.18
CA VAL A 272 3.21 -6.84 35.35
C VAL A 272 4.16 -5.73 35.79
N VAL A 273 5.01 -5.26 34.89
CA VAL A 273 5.78 -4.02 35.07
C VAL A 273 4.95 -2.89 34.50
N GLN A 274 4.46 -2.04 35.39
CA GLN A 274 3.46 -1.02 35.14
C GLN A 274 4.15 0.36 35.24
N PRO A 275 4.44 1.02 34.11
CA PRO A 275 5.29 2.20 34.08
C PRO A 275 4.57 3.50 34.46
N LEU A 276 3.23 3.51 34.51
CA LEU A 276 2.50 4.67 35.02
C LEU A 276 2.81 4.92 36.51
N PRO A 277 2.74 6.17 37.00
CA PRO A 277 2.83 6.47 38.42
C PRO A 277 1.74 5.74 39.22
N GLN A 278 2.08 5.20 40.39
CA GLN A 278 1.21 4.32 41.20
C GLN A 278 -0.18 4.92 41.51
N ARG A 279 -0.28 6.26 41.59
CA ARG A 279 -1.55 7.01 41.74
C ARG A 279 -2.60 6.69 40.66
N LEU A 280 -2.16 6.28 39.46
CA LEU A 280 -3.02 6.01 38.30
C LEU A 280 -3.45 4.55 38.17
N TRP A 281 -2.82 3.63 38.89
CA TRP A 281 -3.06 2.19 38.73
C TRP A 281 -4.50 1.80 39.05
N SER A 282 -5.11 2.46 40.05
CA SER A 282 -6.52 2.31 40.42
C SER A 282 -7.51 2.76 39.34
N ARG A 283 -7.05 3.53 38.33
CA ARG A 283 -7.81 3.98 37.16
C ARG A 283 -7.52 3.13 35.90
N SER A 284 -6.56 2.22 35.96
CA SER A 284 -6.30 1.24 34.89
C SER A 284 -7.35 0.12 34.92
N TRP A 285 -7.38 -0.71 33.87
CA TRP A 285 -8.22 -1.91 33.82
C TRP A 285 -7.62 -3.12 34.57
N LEU A 286 -6.44 -2.96 35.20
CA LEU A 286 -5.89 -3.89 36.18
C LEU A 286 -5.66 -3.15 37.52
N PRO A 287 -6.73 -2.71 38.22
CA PRO A 287 -6.59 -1.98 39.47
C PRO A 287 -5.95 -2.86 40.54
N THR A 288 -4.99 -2.29 41.29
CA THR A 288 -4.26 -3.05 42.30
C THR A 288 -4.95 -3.09 43.66
N GLU A 289 -4.57 -4.09 44.43
CA GLU A 289 -4.76 -4.21 45.87
C GLU A 289 -3.39 -4.26 46.55
N ARG A 290 -3.22 -3.45 47.59
CA ARG A 290 -2.03 -3.44 48.44
C ARG A 290 -2.10 -4.54 49.49
N GLY A 291 -0.99 -5.23 49.72
CA GLY A 291 -0.90 -6.27 50.73
C GLY A 291 0.49 -6.85 50.89
N THR A 292 0.55 -8.05 51.46
CA THR A 292 1.76 -8.84 51.61
C THR A 292 1.69 -10.09 50.74
N LEU A 293 2.74 -10.32 49.95
CA LEU A 293 2.90 -11.47 49.06
C LEU A 293 3.92 -12.45 49.62
N SER A 294 3.65 -13.75 49.49
CA SER A 294 4.49 -14.83 50.00
C SER A 294 4.54 -16.00 49.01
N ARG A 295 5.60 -16.80 49.05
CA ARG A 295 5.69 -18.06 48.29
C ARG A 295 4.90 -19.15 49.02
N ALA A 296 4.11 -19.92 48.29
CA ALA A 296 3.40 -21.08 48.81
C ALA A 296 3.93 -22.36 48.15
N GLY A 297 4.36 -23.32 48.97
CA GLY A 297 4.89 -24.61 48.53
C GLY A 297 6.33 -24.57 48.03
N ASP A 298 6.95 -25.75 48.03
CA ASP A 298 8.36 -25.94 47.65
C ASP A 298 8.59 -25.72 46.14
N ASP A 299 7.56 -25.91 45.31
CA ASP A 299 7.63 -25.73 43.86
C ASP A 299 7.78 -24.26 43.42
N GLY A 300 7.45 -23.30 44.30
CA GLY A 300 7.65 -21.87 44.07
C GLY A 300 6.84 -21.25 42.95
N ARG A 301 5.88 -21.98 42.38
CA ARG A 301 5.01 -21.48 41.30
C ARG A 301 3.86 -20.65 41.84
N ARG A 302 3.36 -20.99 43.03
CA ARG A 302 2.21 -20.33 43.66
C ARG A 302 2.63 -19.20 44.60
N LEU A 303 2.03 -18.03 44.41
CA LEU A 303 2.17 -16.88 45.28
C LEU A 303 0.87 -16.70 46.07
N THR A 304 0.98 -16.58 47.39
CA THR A 304 -0.12 -16.29 48.31
C THR A 304 -0.12 -14.82 48.68
N PHE A 305 -1.26 -14.16 48.49
CA PHE A 305 -1.45 -12.74 48.77
C PHE A 305 -2.43 -12.54 49.95
N ARG A 306 -2.01 -11.74 50.92
CA ARG A 306 -2.84 -11.25 52.02
C ARG A 306 -3.04 -9.74 51.83
N PRO A 307 -4.26 -9.26 51.53
CA PRO A 307 -4.51 -7.84 51.39
C PRO A 307 -4.41 -7.11 52.74
N ASP A 308 -4.01 -5.83 52.72
CA ASP A 308 -3.94 -4.98 53.92
C ASP A 308 -5.33 -4.49 54.35
N ARG A 309 -6.31 -4.50 53.43
CA ARG A 309 -7.68 -4.01 53.63
C ARG A 309 -8.69 -4.98 53.00
N PRO A 310 -9.94 -5.06 53.50
CA PRO A 310 -10.98 -5.83 52.83
C PRO A 310 -11.25 -5.29 51.41
N PRO A 311 -11.68 -6.14 50.46
CA PRO A 311 -11.98 -5.70 49.10
C PRO A 311 -13.17 -4.73 49.09
N LEU A 312 -13.11 -3.70 48.24
CA LEU A 312 -14.22 -2.78 48.06
C LEU A 312 -15.41 -3.48 47.38
N PRO A 313 -16.67 -3.15 47.73
CA PRO A 313 -17.86 -3.64 47.04
C PRO A 313 -17.78 -3.44 45.53
N GLY A 314 -18.22 -4.43 44.76
CA GLY A 314 -18.21 -4.40 43.30
C GLY A 314 -16.88 -4.78 42.63
N ARG A 315 -15.80 -5.04 43.37
CA ARG A 315 -14.59 -5.69 42.81
C ARG A 315 -14.75 -7.22 42.77
N PRO A 316 -14.12 -7.92 41.81
CA PRO A 316 -14.21 -9.38 41.74
C PRO A 316 -13.49 -10.03 42.94
N ALA A 317 -14.25 -10.74 43.78
CA ALA A 317 -13.69 -11.54 44.86
C ALA A 317 -13.22 -12.91 44.33
N GLY A 318 -11.95 -13.26 44.59
CA GLY A 318 -11.32 -14.49 44.10
C GLY A 318 -10.24 -14.25 43.03
N GLY A 319 -9.88 -15.31 42.31
CA GLY A 319 -8.87 -15.28 41.24
C GLY A 319 -7.41 -15.35 41.71
N LEU A 320 -6.50 -15.34 40.74
CA LEU A 320 -5.06 -15.31 40.98
C LEU A 320 -4.59 -13.88 41.24
N ALA A 321 -3.69 -13.71 42.22
CA ALA A 321 -3.04 -12.45 42.52
C ALA A 321 -1.73 -12.34 41.73
N VAL A 322 -1.69 -11.46 40.74
CA VAL A 322 -0.51 -11.23 39.90
C VAL A 322 0.20 -9.95 40.37
N PRO A 323 1.49 -9.99 40.72
CA PRO A 323 2.22 -8.81 41.17
C PRO A 323 2.27 -7.71 40.09
N VAL A 324 2.08 -6.47 40.51
CA VAL A 324 2.20 -5.27 39.68
C VAL A 324 3.29 -4.39 40.29
N LEU A 325 4.33 -4.09 39.52
CA LEU A 325 5.54 -3.42 39.99
C LEU A 325 5.83 -2.16 39.17
N PRO A 326 6.28 -1.05 39.80
CA PRO A 326 6.89 0.03 39.04
C PRO A 326 8.24 -0.44 38.47
N PRO A 327 8.76 0.19 37.39
CA PRO A 327 10.06 -0.12 36.81
C PRO A 327 11.22 0.41 37.69
N SER A 328 11.31 -0.04 38.94
CA SER A 328 12.30 0.40 39.93
C SER A 328 13.12 -0.77 40.49
N ALA A 329 14.39 -0.52 40.80
CA ALA A 329 15.30 -1.52 41.36
C ALA A 329 14.77 -2.14 42.66
N THR A 330 14.13 -1.34 43.53
CA THR A 330 13.56 -1.82 44.80
C THR A 330 12.44 -2.84 44.57
N ALA A 331 11.46 -2.52 43.71
CA ALA A 331 10.31 -3.38 43.47
C ALA A 331 10.70 -4.65 42.68
N LEU A 332 11.45 -4.48 41.60
CA LEU A 332 11.96 -5.58 40.78
C LEU A 332 12.87 -6.50 41.59
N GLY A 333 13.74 -5.96 42.45
CA GLY A 333 14.60 -6.74 43.33
C GLY A 333 13.87 -7.50 44.43
N ALA A 334 12.82 -6.91 45.01
CA ALA A 334 11.99 -7.56 46.02
C ALA A 334 11.23 -8.76 45.45
N TRP A 335 10.63 -8.60 44.27
CA TRP A 335 9.99 -9.70 43.54
C TRP A 335 10.99 -10.75 43.04
N ALA A 336 12.15 -10.33 42.50
CA ALA A 336 13.19 -11.25 42.05
C ALA A 336 13.72 -12.15 43.18
N ARG A 337 13.90 -11.58 44.38
CA ARG A 337 14.23 -12.32 45.60
C ARG A 337 13.14 -13.30 46.01
N LEU A 338 11.86 -12.89 45.96
CA LEU A 338 10.72 -13.76 46.27
C LEU A 338 10.65 -14.98 45.33
N VAL A 339 10.76 -14.76 44.01
CA VAL A 339 10.72 -15.82 42.99
C VAL A 339 11.97 -16.72 43.03
N ALA A 340 13.13 -16.18 43.41
CA ALA A 340 14.34 -16.97 43.65
C ALA A 340 14.34 -17.74 44.98
N GLY A 341 13.37 -17.50 45.88
CA GLY A 341 13.36 -18.08 47.23
C GLY A 341 14.42 -17.50 48.18
N LEU A 342 14.91 -16.28 47.90
CA LEU A 342 15.99 -15.62 48.64
C LEU A 342 15.44 -14.53 49.57
N GLY A 343 14.85 -14.90 50.71
CA GLY A 343 14.42 -13.94 51.72
C GLY A 343 13.42 -14.47 52.75
N THR A 344 13.00 -13.60 53.67
CA THR A 344 12.16 -13.90 54.84
C THR A 344 10.67 -14.06 54.50
N GLY A 345 10.34 -14.86 53.48
CA GLY A 345 9.01 -15.42 53.19
C GLY A 345 7.89 -14.46 52.76
N ARG A 346 7.91 -13.18 53.15
CA ARG A 346 6.84 -12.18 52.97
C ARG A 346 7.40 -10.85 52.49
N VAL A 347 6.77 -10.27 51.47
CA VAL A 347 7.20 -9.02 50.81
C VAL A 347 5.98 -8.11 50.58
N PRO A 348 6.02 -6.81 50.91
CA PRO A 348 4.96 -5.87 50.54
C PRO A 348 4.79 -5.79 49.03
N ALA A 349 3.57 -5.88 48.53
CA ALA A 349 3.26 -5.91 47.11
C ALA A 349 1.93 -5.23 46.77
N GLU A 350 1.87 -4.72 45.55
CA GLU A 350 0.63 -4.42 44.85
C GLU A 350 0.32 -5.59 43.93
N VAL A 351 -0.94 -6.05 43.89
CA VAL A 351 -1.36 -7.14 43.00
C VAL A 351 -2.62 -6.78 42.23
N GLY A 352 -2.68 -7.20 40.97
CA GLY A 352 -3.91 -7.21 40.17
C GLY A 352 -4.59 -8.57 40.29
N ARG A 353 -5.91 -8.59 40.48
CA ARG A 353 -6.70 -9.83 40.46
C ARG A 353 -7.08 -10.21 39.03
N VAL A 354 -6.74 -11.43 38.63
CA VAL A 354 -7.14 -12.01 37.33
C VAL A 354 -8.01 -13.23 37.53
N LEU A 355 -8.91 -13.48 36.58
CA LEU A 355 -9.91 -14.56 36.62
C LEU A 355 -9.89 -15.31 35.28
N ALA A 356 -10.16 -16.62 35.31
CA ALA A 356 -10.30 -17.42 34.09
C ALA A 356 -11.37 -16.84 33.14
N GLY A 357 -12.52 -16.44 33.71
CA GLY A 357 -13.60 -15.71 33.03
C GLY A 357 -13.65 -14.22 33.39
N HIS A 358 -12.51 -13.52 33.40
CA HIS A 358 -12.49 -12.09 33.75
C HIS A 358 -13.46 -11.28 32.87
N PRO A 359 -14.39 -10.49 33.44
CA PRO A 359 -15.42 -9.79 32.67
C PRO A 359 -14.81 -8.65 31.83
N ALA A 360 -15.49 -8.29 30.75
CA ALA A 360 -15.23 -7.03 30.06
C ALA A 360 -15.83 -5.87 30.85
N ALA A 361 -15.13 -4.74 30.93
CA ALA A 361 -15.66 -3.52 31.51
C ALA A 361 -16.72 -2.88 30.59
N PRO A 362 -17.75 -2.21 31.16
CA PRO A 362 -18.75 -1.51 30.36
C PRO A 362 -18.12 -0.48 29.42
N ALA A 363 -18.64 -0.39 28.20
CA ALA A 363 -18.20 0.62 27.25
C ALA A 363 -18.55 2.03 27.79
N PRO A 364 -17.60 2.97 27.90
CA PRO A 364 -17.93 4.34 28.27
C PRO A 364 -18.76 5.00 27.16
N PRO A 365 -19.66 5.95 27.49
CA PRO A 365 -20.45 6.66 26.49
C PRO A 365 -19.54 7.41 25.50
N PRO A 366 -20.01 7.65 24.25
CA PRO A 366 -19.19 8.29 23.21
C PRO A 366 -18.61 9.64 23.67
N ARG A 367 -17.27 9.77 23.61
CA ARG A 367 -16.55 10.95 24.12
C ARG A 367 -16.91 12.25 23.40
N ALA A 368 -17.41 12.16 22.16
CA ALA A 368 -17.80 13.28 21.31
C ALA A 368 -19.02 14.08 21.81
N VAL A 369 -19.70 13.62 22.86
CA VAL A 369 -20.89 14.29 23.43
C VAL A 369 -20.52 15.41 24.43
N ARG A 370 -19.27 15.48 24.91
CA ARG A 370 -18.86 16.46 25.94
C ARG A 370 -18.21 17.72 25.35
N PRO A 371 -18.53 18.92 25.85
CA PRO A 371 -17.94 20.16 25.36
C PRO A 371 -16.42 20.20 25.66
N PRO A 372 -15.58 20.73 24.75
CA PRO A 372 -14.11 20.71 24.89
C PRO A 372 -13.57 21.31 26.20
N ARG A 373 -14.24 22.34 26.74
CA ARG A 373 -13.89 22.96 28.02
C ARG A 373 -14.06 22.00 29.22
N GLU A 374 -15.07 21.13 29.20
CA GLU A 374 -15.26 20.11 30.26
C GLU A 374 -14.15 19.05 30.20
N LEU A 375 -13.79 18.60 28.98
CA LEU A 375 -12.70 17.64 28.79
C LEU A 375 -11.37 18.18 29.34
N VAL A 376 -11.01 19.42 28.99
CA VAL A 376 -9.80 20.08 29.50
C VAL A 376 -9.89 20.33 31.01
N GLY A 377 -11.06 20.75 31.53
CA GLY A 377 -11.27 20.95 32.97
C GLY A 377 -11.07 19.68 33.79
N ARG A 378 -11.59 18.54 33.32
CA ARG A 378 -11.42 17.23 33.97
C ARG A 378 -10.00 16.70 33.90
N PHE A 379 -9.28 16.98 32.81
CA PHE A 379 -7.84 16.69 32.73
C PHE A 379 -7.08 17.51 33.78
N ARG A 380 -7.29 18.83 33.82
CA ARG A 380 -6.65 19.74 34.79
C ARG A 380 -6.91 19.35 36.25
N SER A 381 -8.11 18.85 36.58
CA SER A 381 -8.45 18.46 37.95
C SER A 381 -7.94 17.07 38.36
N SER A 382 -7.34 16.28 37.46
CA SER A 382 -7.03 14.87 37.72
C SER A 382 -5.67 14.37 37.25
N ALA A 383 -4.93 15.16 36.47
CA ALA A 383 -3.59 14.89 35.94
C ALA A 383 -2.48 15.63 36.72
N ALA A 384 -1.22 15.25 36.51
CA ALA A 384 -0.08 16.00 37.04
C ALA A 384 0.00 17.42 36.44
N PRO A 385 0.46 18.44 37.20
CA PRO A 385 0.67 19.79 36.67
C PRO A 385 1.59 19.83 35.44
N ARG A 386 2.64 19.00 35.41
CA ARG A 386 3.55 18.86 34.26
C ARG A 386 2.87 18.27 33.03
N ALA A 387 2.02 17.24 33.19
CA ALA A 387 1.19 16.72 32.10
C ALA A 387 0.19 17.78 31.57
N VAL A 388 -0.37 18.61 32.44
CA VAL A 388 -1.23 19.75 32.03
C VAL A 388 -0.46 20.77 31.21
N GLN A 389 0.72 21.19 31.67
CA GLN A 389 1.57 22.15 30.97
C GLN A 389 2.10 21.57 29.64
N LEU A 390 2.45 20.28 29.60
CA LEU A 390 2.85 19.59 28.38
C LEU A 390 1.72 19.59 27.34
N ALA A 391 0.47 19.32 27.74
CA ALA A 391 -0.67 19.40 26.82
C ALA A 391 -0.89 20.82 26.25
N VAL A 392 -0.52 21.88 26.98
CA VAL A 392 -0.55 23.27 26.51
C VAL A 392 0.55 23.49 25.45
N TYR A 393 1.81 23.09 25.69
CA TYR A 393 2.86 23.22 24.67
C TYR A 393 2.59 22.38 23.42
N LEU A 394 2.09 21.16 23.59
CA LEU A 394 1.69 20.29 22.48
C LEU A 394 0.54 20.86 21.64
N SER A 395 -0.24 21.81 22.15
CA SER A 395 -1.30 22.47 21.37
C SER A 395 -0.77 23.33 20.21
N ALA A 396 0.49 23.75 20.28
CA ALA A 396 1.20 24.51 19.26
C ALA A 396 2.15 23.68 18.38
N ALA A 397 2.13 22.35 18.48
CA ALA A 397 3.04 21.45 17.76
C ALA A 397 2.31 20.37 16.95
N PRO A 398 2.88 19.89 15.82
CA PRO A 398 2.43 18.68 15.14
C PRO A 398 2.52 17.46 16.06
N LEU A 399 1.44 16.69 16.14
CA LEU A 399 1.30 15.62 17.13
C LEU A 399 1.75 14.25 16.61
N THR A 400 3.01 14.14 16.17
CA THR A 400 3.67 12.83 16.01
C THR A 400 4.48 12.53 17.26
N LEU A 401 4.60 11.26 17.64
CA LEU A 401 5.30 10.89 18.88
C LEU A 401 6.74 11.45 19.00
N PRO A 402 7.57 11.47 17.94
CA PRO A 402 8.91 12.09 18.00
C PRO A 402 8.87 13.59 18.32
N VAL A 403 7.91 14.32 17.73
CA VAL A 403 7.73 15.76 17.97
C VAL A 403 7.16 16.02 19.36
N MET A 404 6.26 15.17 19.85
CA MET A 404 5.78 15.26 21.23
C MET A 404 6.92 15.07 22.24
N ARG A 405 7.84 14.12 21.99
CA ARG A 405 9.05 13.89 22.80
C ARG A 405 10.07 15.02 22.68
N LEU A 406 10.20 15.65 21.51
CA LEU A 406 11.01 16.86 21.32
C LEU A 406 10.48 18.00 22.20
N VAL A 407 9.21 18.37 22.03
CA VAL A 407 8.56 19.45 22.78
C VAL A 407 8.62 19.18 24.28
N GLN A 408 8.46 17.92 24.69
CA GLN A 408 8.68 17.51 26.07
C GLN A 408 10.09 17.86 26.55
N ARG A 409 11.14 17.43 25.82
CA ARG A 409 12.54 17.66 26.21
C ARG A 409 12.97 19.13 26.16
N THR A 410 12.46 19.92 25.23
CA THR A 410 12.88 21.33 25.05
C THR A 410 12.10 22.30 25.93
N MET A 411 10.79 22.09 26.11
CA MET A 411 9.94 22.99 26.89
C MET A 411 9.77 22.56 28.36
N LEU A 412 9.94 21.26 28.66
CA LEU A 412 9.74 20.68 30.00
C LEU A 412 10.80 19.59 30.29
N PRO A 413 12.11 19.93 30.35
CA PRO A 413 13.19 18.96 30.52
C PRO A 413 13.06 18.09 31.79
N ASP A 414 12.45 18.62 32.87
CA ASP A 414 12.20 17.90 34.13
C ASP A 414 10.94 17.01 34.13
N SER A 415 10.27 16.85 32.97
CA SER A 415 9.08 16.00 32.86
C SER A 415 9.45 14.55 32.54
N GLU A 416 8.69 13.62 33.11
CA GLU A 416 8.92 12.19 32.93
C GLU A 416 8.11 11.65 31.74
N PRO A 417 8.48 10.51 31.13
CA PRO A 417 7.65 9.86 30.10
C PRO A 417 6.21 9.55 30.57
N SER A 418 6.01 9.47 31.89
CA SER A 418 4.70 9.36 32.53
C SER A 418 3.79 10.57 32.34
N ASP A 419 4.34 11.80 32.26
CA ASP A 419 3.56 13.01 32.00
C ASP A 419 2.98 12.98 30.57
N LEU A 420 3.79 12.57 29.58
CA LEU A 420 3.35 12.37 28.20
C LEU A 420 2.34 11.21 28.08
N ALA A 421 2.54 10.12 28.82
CA ALA A 421 1.56 9.03 28.90
C ALA A 421 0.21 9.51 29.46
N GLU A 422 0.22 10.37 30.49
CA GLU A 422 -0.99 10.94 31.08
C GLU A 422 -1.74 11.86 30.10
N VAL A 423 -1.02 12.61 29.23
CA VAL A 423 -1.63 13.34 28.10
C VAL A 423 -2.26 12.39 27.09
N LEU A 424 -1.59 11.31 26.68
CA LEU A 424 -2.13 10.34 25.72
C LEU A 424 -3.37 9.60 26.27
N LEU A 425 -3.40 9.30 27.57
CA LEU A 425 -4.49 8.60 28.25
C LEU A 425 -5.66 9.52 28.66
N SER A 426 -5.46 10.84 28.71
CA SER A 426 -6.46 11.85 29.07
C SER A 426 -7.76 11.79 28.25
N GLY A 427 -7.69 11.30 27.01
CA GLY A 427 -8.76 11.37 26.04
C GLY A 427 -8.93 12.73 25.34
N LEU A 428 -8.01 13.67 25.56
CA LEU A 428 -7.89 14.91 24.79
C LEU A 428 -7.38 14.67 23.36
N LEU A 429 -6.67 13.55 23.15
CA LEU A 429 -6.10 13.12 21.88
C LEU A 429 -6.82 11.88 21.33
N ARG A 430 -6.89 11.80 20.00
CA ARG A 430 -7.24 10.60 19.22
C ARG A 430 -6.11 10.28 18.25
N ARG A 431 -5.97 9.01 17.80
CA ARG A 431 -5.13 8.71 16.64
C ARG A 431 -5.85 9.11 15.36
N SER A 432 -5.10 9.63 14.38
CA SER A 432 -5.65 9.92 13.05
C SER A 432 -5.94 8.63 12.30
N ALA A 433 -7.05 8.59 11.58
CA ALA A 433 -7.40 7.46 10.71
C ALA A 433 -6.67 7.50 9.35
N ALA A 434 -6.09 8.65 8.97
CA ALA A 434 -5.48 8.85 7.65
C ALA A 434 -4.04 8.30 7.54
N GLY A 435 -3.36 8.07 8.67
CA GLY A 435 -1.98 7.56 8.70
C GLY A 435 -1.92 6.03 8.75
N ARG A 436 -1.39 5.38 7.69
CA ARG A 436 -0.94 3.98 7.81
C ARG A 436 0.16 3.90 8.88
N ALA A 437 0.09 2.87 9.72
CA ALA A 437 0.86 2.67 10.96
C ALA A 437 0.47 3.53 12.20
N GLY A 438 -0.49 4.47 12.10
CA GLY A 438 -1.07 5.12 13.28
C GLY A 438 -0.10 5.99 14.08
N GLU A 439 0.88 6.60 13.40
CA GLU A 439 1.99 7.38 13.97
C GLU A 439 1.57 8.82 14.36
N TRP A 440 0.34 9.20 14.02
CA TRP A 440 -0.19 10.55 14.12
C TRP A 440 -1.34 10.63 15.12
N TYR A 441 -1.31 11.65 15.97
CA TYR A 441 -2.39 12.03 16.86
C TYR A 441 -3.05 13.33 16.40
N GLU A 442 -4.27 13.55 16.86
CA GLU A 442 -5.05 14.77 16.66
C GLU A 442 -5.73 15.11 17.98
N PHE A 443 -5.92 16.40 18.29
CA PHE A 443 -6.82 16.78 19.36
C PHE A 443 -8.27 16.41 18.99
N VAL A 444 -9.06 16.04 20.00
CA VAL A 444 -10.53 16.02 19.85
C VAL A 444 -10.98 17.43 19.40
N PRO A 445 -11.93 17.56 18.45
CA PRO A 445 -12.32 18.86 17.89
C PRO A 445 -12.61 19.92 18.96
N GLY A 446 -12.02 21.11 18.79
CA GLY A 446 -12.13 22.24 19.73
C GLY A 446 -11.29 22.14 21.02
N VAL A 447 -10.65 21.00 21.33
CA VAL A 447 -9.77 20.89 22.51
C VAL A 447 -8.47 21.67 22.32
N GLN A 448 -7.90 21.65 21.11
CA GLN A 448 -6.67 22.40 20.79
C GLN A 448 -6.83 23.89 21.09
N ASP A 449 -7.97 24.48 20.72
CA ASP A 449 -8.21 25.93 20.84
C ASP A 449 -8.38 26.36 22.31
N VAL A 450 -8.88 25.46 23.16
CA VAL A 450 -8.95 25.66 24.63
C VAL A 450 -7.57 25.53 25.28
N LEU A 451 -6.69 24.67 24.75
CA LEU A 451 -5.31 24.48 25.24
C LEU A 451 -4.34 25.54 24.72
N LEU A 452 -4.59 26.13 23.54
CA LEU A 452 -3.88 27.31 23.02
C LEU A 452 -4.24 28.59 23.79
N GLY A 453 -5.39 28.63 24.47
CA GLY A 453 -5.86 29.81 25.21
C GLY A 453 -4.86 30.37 26.24
N PRO A 454 -4.28 29.54 27.14
CA PRO A 454 -3.30 29.96 28.14
C PRO A 454 -1.86 30.13 27.63
N LEU A 455 -1.53 29.69 26.41
CA LEU A 455 -0.15 29.69 25.92
C LEU A 455 0.30 31.11 25.54
N GLY A 456 1.43 31.56 26.07
CA GLY A 456 2.01 32.86 25.74
C GLY A 456 2.52 32.94 24.30
N ARG A 457 2.58 34.15 23.73
CA ARG A 457 3.14 34.37 22.38
C ARG A 457 4.58 33.88 22.28
N ASP A 458 5.40 34.19 23.27
CA ASP A 458 6.83 33.85 23.28
C ASP A 458 7.04 32.36 23.49
N GLU A 459 6.22 31.72 24.33
CA GLU A 459 6.21 30.26 24.49
C GLU A 459 5.80 29.54 23.20
N ALA A 460 4.77 30.02 22.50
CA ALA A 460 4.34 29.49 21.21
C ALA A 460 5.43 29.64 20.14
N ALA A 461 6.11 30.79 20.10
CA ALA A 461 7.25 31.01 19.21
C ALA A 461 8.43 30.07 19.53
N LEU A 462 8.69 29.80 20.81
CA LEU A 462 9.74 28.88 21.25
C LEU A 462 9.45 27.41 20.86
N VAL A 463 8.19 26.96 21.02
CA VAL A 463 7.73 25.65 20.51
C VAL A 463 7.96 25.54 19.00
N LEU A 464 7.52 26.53 18.23
CA LEU A 464 7.69 26.53 16.77
C LEU A 464 9.16 26.58 16.34
N LYS A 465 10.02 27.32 17.06
CA LYS A 465 11.46 27.37 16.83
C LYS A 465 12.08 25.98 16.96
N HIS A 466 11.89 25.30 18.08
CA HIS A 466 12.45 23.97 18.31
C HIS A 466 11.91 22.91 17.34
N CYS A 467 10.61 22.97 17.03
CA CYS A 467 9.99 22.17 15.98
C CYS A 467 10.66 22.38 14.61
N SER A 468 10.97 23.64 14.24
CA SER A 468 11.63 23.99 12.99
C SER A 468 13.10 23.51 12.95
N GLU A 469 13.84 23.70 14.04
CA GLU A 469 15.22 23.22 14.20
C GLU A 469 15.30 21.69 14.06
N TYR A 470 14.36 20.97 14.67
CA TYR A 470 14.26 19.51 14.57
C TYR A 470 14.03 19.04 13.13
N VAL A 471 13.11 19.66 12.39
CA VAL A 471 12.84 19.32 10.98
C VAL A 471 14.07 19.59 10.10
N LEU A 472 14.73 20.74 10.28
CA LEU A 472 15.95 21.07 9.55
C LEU A 472 17.07 20.05 9.79
N ALA A 473 17.21 19.58 11.03
CA ALA A 473 18.22 18.59 11.42
C ALA A 473 17.93 17.16 10.91
N HIS A 474 16.65 16.76 10.82
CA HIS A 474 16.27 15.38 10.47
C HIS A 474 15.98 15.15 8.97
N PHE A 475 15.66 16.21 8.21
CA PHE A 475 15.28 16.10 6.79
C PHE A 475 16.20 16.87 5.82
N GLY A 476 17.16 17.64 6.33
CA GLY A 476 18.29 18.18 5.58
C GLY A 476 17.97 19.28 4.54
N ARG A 477 19.03 19.77 3.87
CA ARG A 477 18.98 20.87 2.89
C ARG A 477 18.24 20.56 1.58
N GLY A 478 17.68 19.34 1.43
CA GLY A 478 16.81 18.96 0.31
C GLY A 478 15.42 19.58 0.38
N VAL A 479 14.94 19.88 1.60
CA VAL A 479 13.70 20.66 1.82
C VAL A 479 14.02 22.17 1.70
N ARG A 480 14.50 22.60 0.53
CA ARG A 480 14.65 24.03 0.25
C ARG A 480 13.27 24.67 0.33
N ASN A 481 13.17 25.77 1.07
CA ASN A 481 11.97 26.57 1.30
C ASN A 481 10.93 26.08 2.34
N PHE A 482 11.30 25.37 3.42
CA PHE A 482 10.36 25.23 4.57
C PHE A 482 9.91 26.59 5.17
N PRO A 483 10.79 27.56 5.47
CA PRO A 483 10.36 28.90 5.89
C PRO A 483 9.54 29.62 4.82
N ALA A 484 9.85 29.42 3.53
CA ALA A 484 9.11 30.04 2.43
C ALA A 484 7.73 29.37 2.19
N LEU A 485 7.54 28.10 2.52
CA LEU A 485 6.22 27.44 2.57
C LEU A 485 5.39 27.97 3.74
N ALA A 486 5.98 28.11 4.93
CA ALA A 486 5.31 28.73 6.07
C ALA A 486 4.95 30.20 5.78
N VAL A 487 5.86 30.97 5.19
CA VAL A 487 5.62 32.36 4.76
C VAL A 487 4.58 32.43 3.64
N SER A 488 4.64 31.56 2.61
CA SER A 488 3.64 31.51 1.52
C SER A 488 2.23 31.21 2.06
N GLN A 489 2.09 30.31 3.03
CA GLN A 489 0.83 30.03 3.73
C GLN A 489 0.35 31.15 4.67
N LEU A 490 1.23 32.10 5.02
CA LEU A 490 0.95 33.25 5.88
C LEU A 490 0.72 34.56 5.12
N THR A 491 1.37 34.74 3.96
CA THR A 491 1.33 35.96 3.13
C THR A 491 0.56 35.78 1.83
N GLY A 492 0.29 34.54 1.42
CA GLY A 492 -0.42 34.21 0.19
C GLY A 492 0.40 34.38 -1.10
N ALA A 493 1.70 34.65 -1.00
CA ALA A 493 2.58 34.84 -2.14
C ALA A 493 3.00 33.49 -2.78
N PRO A 494 3.03 33.37 -4.12
CA PRO A 494 3.61 32.21 -4.79
C PRO A 494 5.12 32.16 -4.54
N VAL A 495 5.69 30.95 -4.55
CA VAL A 495 7.14 30.75 -4.50
C VAL A 495 7.71 31.17 -5.86
N THR A 496 8.33 32.35 -5.94
CA THR A 496 9.11 32.75 -7.11
C THR A 496 10.39 31.92 -7.15
N GLU A 497 10.50 31.03 -8.14
CA GLU A 497 11.77 30.38 -8.46
C GLU A 497 12.73 31.40 -9.09
N PRO A 498 13.97 31.55 -8.58
CA PRO A 498 14.99 32.29 -9.29
C PRO A 498 15.52 31.46 -10.47
N ASP A 499 15.55 32.09 -11.64
CA ASP A 499 15.99 31.55 -12.93
C ASP A 499 17.37 30.84 -12.86
N PRO A 500 17.51 29.59 -13.37
CA PRO A 500 18.78 28.89 -13.41
C PRO A 500 19.71 29.47 -14.49
N GLY A 501 20.50 30.48 -14.11
CA GLY A 501 21.55 31.03 -14.97
C GLY A 501 22.55 29.97 -15.47
N PRO A 502 23.14 30.15 -16.66
CA PRO A 502 23.89 29.09 -17.34
C PRO A 502 25.25 28.82 -16.66
N GLY A 503 25.39 27.62 -16.08
CA GLY A 503 26.64 27.07 -15.55
C GLY A 503 27.32 26.10 -16.55
N PRO A 504 28.66 25.98 -16.55
CA PRO A 504 29.39 25.45 -17.69
C PRO A 504 29.36 23.92 -17.84
N SER A 505 29.47 23.49 -19.09
CA SER A 505 29.69 22.10 -19.49
C SER A 505 31.05 21.58 -19.00
N GLY A 506 31.02 20.47 -18.28
CA GLY A 506 32.20 19.73 -17.84
C GLY A 506 32.00 18.22 -17.99
N THR A 507 32.73 17.60 -18.92
CA THR A 507 32.73 16.15 -19.15
C THR A 507 33.44 15.41 -18.02
N GLY A 508 32.81 14.38 -17.44
CA GLY A 508 33.42 13.58 -16.37
C GLY A 508 32.73 12.23 -16.16
N THR A 509 33.45 11.17 -16.49
CA THR A 509 33.13 9.74 -16.30
C THR A 509 32.64 9.33 -14.91
N GLY A 510 31.64 8.43 -14.89
CA GLY A 510 31.56 7.30 -13.95
C GLY A 510 31.09 7.59 -12.51
N GLY A 511 30.00 6.93 -12.10
CA GLY A 511 29.55 6.90 -10.71
C GLY A 511 28.12 6.38 -10.59
N GLY A 512 27.94 5.18 -10.03
CA GLY A 512 26.63 4.59 -9.81
C GLY A 512 25.97 5.11 -8.52
N GLY A 513 24.73 5.56 -8.61
CA GLY A 513 23.87 5.87 -7.46
C GLY A 513 22.73 4.86 -7.37
N GLY A 514 22.87 3.86 -6.49
CA GLY A 514 21.81 2.90 -6.20
C GLY A 514 21.08 3.27 -4.92
N GLU A 515 19.94 3.96 -5.02
CA GLU A 515 19.08 4.22 -3.86
C GLU A 515 18.04 3.09 -3.71
N GLY A 516 18.24 2.27 -2.68
CA GLY A 516 17.28 1.25 -2.26
C GLY A 516 16.29 1.84 -1.25
N GLU A 517 15.08 2.15 -1.68
CA GLU A 517 14.05 2.68 -0.79
C GLU A 517 13.49 1.57 0.14
N ALA A 518 13.96 1.58 1.39
CA ALA A 518 13.19 1.06 2.51
C ALA A 518 12.05 2.05 2.80
N GLY A 519 10.82 1.53 2.97
CA GLY A 519 9.60 2.35 2.94
C GLY A 519 9.47 3.39 4.06
N GLY A 520 9.89 4.62 3.79
CA GLY A 520 9.47 5.84 4.48
C GLY A 520 8.44 6.62 3.64
N MET A 521 7.55 7.36 4.30
CA MET A 521 6.67 8.31 3.60
C MET A 521 7.48 9.50 3.05
N PRO A 522 7.09 10.10 1.92
CA PRO A 522 7.79 11.25 1.36
C PRO A 522 7.77 12.43 2.35
N ALA A 523 8.92 13.11 2.49
CA ALA A 523 9.14 14.17 3.47
C ALA A 523 8.14 15.34 3.40
N GLY A 524 7.50 15.54 2.23
CA GLY A 524 6.48 16.57 2.01
C GLY A 524 5.26 16.49 2.93
N ALA A 525 4.79 15.29 3.29
CA ALA A 525 3.59 15.15 4.13
C ALA A 525 3.82 15.67 5.56
N LEU A 526 5.01 15.42 6.12
CA LEU A 526 5.39 15.96 7.42
C LEU A 526 5.64 17.46 7.35
N ALA A 527 6.35 17.94 6.33
CA ALA A 527 6.55 19.38 6.10
C ALA A 527 5.22 20.15 5.98
N GLN A 528 4.21 19.59 5.32
CA GLN A 528 2.89 20.23 5.16
C GLN A 528 2.12 20.30 6.48
N ALA A 529 2.14 19.26 7.32
CA ALA A 529 1.51 19.32 8.65
C ALA A 529 2.22 20.32 9.59
N PHE A 530 3.56 20.41 9.51
CA PHE A 530 4.32 21.46 10.19
C PHE A 530 3.93 22.86 9.71
N ALA A 531 3.76 23.06 8.40
CA ALA A 531 3.31 24.32 7.83
C ALA A 531 1.88 24.69 8.29
N GLN A 532 0.95 23.73 8.31
CA GLN A 532 -0.43 23.93 8.78
C GLN A 532 -0.50 24.33 10.26
N VAL A 533 0.20 23.60 11.16
CA VAL A 533 0.21 23.94 12.59
C VAL A 533 0.91 25.28 12.82
N SER A 534 2.03 25.53 12.15
CA SER A 534 2.72 26.83 12.20
C SER A 534 1.81 27.96 11.73
N ALA A 535 1.10 27.79 10.62
CA ALA A 535 0.15 28.76 10.11
C ALA A 535 -1.02 28.99 11.09
N LYS A 536 -1.60 27.94 11.69
CA LYS A 536 -2.67 28.08 12.69
C LYS A 536 -2.21 28.82 13.96
N VAL A 537 -1.03 28.50 14.48
CA VAL A 537 -0.45 29.16 15.65
C VAL A 537 -0.12 30.62 15.32
N VAL A 538 0.55 30.87 14.20
CA VAL A 538 0.93 32.22 13.78
C VAL A 538 -0.29 33.08 13.46
N ARG A 539 -1.33 32.57 12.77
CA ARG A 539 -2.62 33.27 12.55
C ARG A 539 -3.31 33.69 13.86
N ARG A 540 -2.98 33.08 15.00
CA ARG A 540 -3.51 33.45 16.33
C ARG A 540 -2.66 34.49 17.08
N TYR A 541 -1.34 34.54 16.84
CA TYR A 541 -0.42 35.45 17.56
C TYR A 541 0.15 36.59 16.71
N LEU A 542 0.02 36.55 15.39
CA LEU A 542 0.18 37.72 14.52
C LEU A 542 -1.19 38.43 14.43
N PRO A 543 -1.28 39.75 14.69
CA PRO A 543 -2.27 40.54 13.97
C PRO A 543 -1.98 40.39 12.47
N GLY A 544 -3.02 40.52 11.62
CA GLY A 544 -2.81 40.56 10.17
C GLY A 544 -1.78 41.62 9.77
N PRO A 545 -1.15 41.49 8.58
CA PRO A 545 -0.13 42.44 8.14
C PRO A 545 -0.64 43.87 8.33
N PRO A 546 0.15 44.77 8.95
CA PRO A 546 -0.34 46.09 9.31
C PRO A 546 -0.90 46.76 8.06
N GLY A 547 -2.18 47.12 8.12
CA GLY A 547 -2.74 48.06 7.16
C GLY A 547 -1.90 49.35 7.16
N PRO A 548 -1.88 50.11 6.06
CA PRO A 548 -1.09 51.34 5.98
C PRO A 548 -1.32 52.22 7.24
N PRO A 549 -0.25 52.77 7.83
CA PRO A 549 -0.31 53.41 9.14
C PRO A 549 -1.29 54.60 9.07
N GLY A 550 -2.44 54.45 9.74
CA GLY A 550 -3.58 55.37 9.60
C GLY A 550 -4.96 54.73 9.68
N ALA A 551 -5.08 53.39 9.69
CA ALA A 551 -6.35 52.71 9.97
C ALA A 551 -6.69 52.72 11.48
N VAL A 552 -7.04 53.90 12.00
CA VAL A 552 -7.85 54.03 13.22
C VAL A 552 -9.14 53.22 13.01
N LEU A 553 -9.73 52.69 14.08
CA LEU A 553 -11.09 52.12 14.07
C LEU A 553 -12.12 53.24 13.83
N ALA A 554 -12.16 53.75 12.60
CA ALA A 554 -13.23 54.58 12.08
C ALA A 554 -14.24 53.66 11.40
N GLU A 555 -15.52 53.87 11.69
CA GLU A 555 -16.61 53.32 10.89
C GLU A 555 -16.46 53.83 9.46
N GLY A 556 -16.02 52.94 8.56
CA GLY A 556 -15.90 53.29 7.15
C GLY A 556 -17.28 53.64 6.57
N PRO A 557 -17.34 54.52 5.54
CA PRO A 557 -18.59 54.83 4.87
C PRO A 557 -19.28 53.54 4.40
N PRO A 558 -20.63 53.50 4.36
CA PRO A 558 -21.37 52.27 4.07
C PRO A 558 -20.84 51.61 2.80
N GLY A 559 -20.35 50.38 2.97
CA GLY A 559 -19.75 49.62 1.88
C GLY A 559 -20.73 49.46 0.72
N PRO A 560 -20.24 49.28 -0.52
CA PRO A 560 -21.10 49.03 -1.66
C PRO A 560 -22.01 47.82 -1.37
N GLY A 561 -23.33 47.99 -1.54
CA GLY A 561 -24.31 46.92 -1.33
C GLY A 561 -24.00 45.65 -2.15
N ARG A 562 -24.55 44.51 -1.73
CA ARG A 562 -24.18 43.17 -2.23
C ARG A 562 -24.10 43.10 -3.76
N ALA A 563 -25.10 43.57 -4.50
CA ALA A 563 -25.07 43.61 -5.97
C ALA A 563 -23.88 44.39 -6.58
N ARG A 564 -23.44 45.51 -5.97
CA ARG A 564 -22.27 46.28 -6.43
C ARG A 564 -20.96 45.58 -6.07
N ALA A 565 -20.90 44.90 -4.93
CA ALA A 565 -19.75 44.08 -4.55
C ALA A 565 -19.58 42.86 -5.47
N VAL A 566 -20.68 42.17 -5.83
CA VAL A 566 -20.69 41.08 -6.82
C VAL A 566 -20.20 41.57 -8.18
N ARG A 567 -20.72 42.70 -8.69
CA ARG A 567 -20.27 43.29 -9.96
C ARG A 567 -18.77 43.60 -9.95
N ALA A 568 -18.28 44.24 -8.89
CA ALA A 568 -16.87 44.58 -8.73
C ALA A 568 -15.95 43.34 -8.59
N ALA A 569 -16.48 42.20 -8.13
CA ALA A 569 -15.77 40.93 -8.14
C ALA A 569 -15.76 40.29 -9.54
N ARG A 570 -16.88 40.31 -10.27
CA ARG A 570 -16.96 39.86 -11.68
C ARG A 570 -16.01 40.63 -12.59
N GLU A 571 -15.95 41.95 -12.46
CA GLU A 571 -15.01 42.82 -13.20
C GLU A 571 -13.54 42.42 -12.96
N ARG A 572 -13.15 42.18 -11.69
CA ARG A 572 -11.80 41.69 -11.33
C ARG A 572 -11.50 40.30 -11.89
N LEU A 573 -12.51 39.44 -12.01
CA LEU A 573 -12.38 38.08 -12.55
C LEU A 573 -12.52 38.00 -14.08
N ALA A 574 -12.81 39.12 -14.74
CA ALA A 574 -12.95 39.25 -16.20
C ALA A 574 -11.70 39.86 -16.86
N GLY A 575 -10.82 40.52 -16.10
CA GLY A 575 -9.47 40.84 -16.55
C GLY A 575 -8.73 39.56 -16.97
N GLY A 576 -8.20 39.54 -18.19
CA GLY A 576 -7.47 38.40 -18.73
C GLY A 576 -6.23 38.09 -17.89
N ASP A 577 -5.93 36.79 -17.79
CA ASP A 577 -4.92 36.16 -16.95
C ASP A 577 -5.16 36.19 -15.43
N GLY A 578 -5.11 34.98 -14.86
CA GLY A 578 -5.43 34.69 -13.47
C GLY A 578 -4.31 35.08 -12.51
N GLU A 579 -3.98 36.36 -12.45
CA GLU A 579 -3.18 36.89 -11.34
C GLU A 579 -3.85 36.51 -10.03
N ALA A 580 -3.15 35.75 -9.17
CA ALA A 580 -3.68 35.32 -7.89
C ALA A 580 -4.23 36.50 -7.07
N ARG A 581 -3.62 37.69 -7.23
CA ARG A 581 -4.04 38.96 -6.66
C ARG A 581 -5.50 39.33 -6.97
N ALA A 582 -5.93 39.24 -8.23
CA ALA A 582 -7.30 39.59 -8.62
C ALA A 582 -8.33 38.63 -7.99
N VAL A 583 -7.99 37.35 -7.89
CA VAL A 583 -8.83 36.34 -7.23
C VAL A 583 -8.92 36.59 -5.71
N TYR A 584 -7.79 36.91 -5.05
CA TYR A 584 -7.80 37.30 -3.63
C TYR A 584 -8.67 38.54 -3.37
N GLU A 585 -8.58 39.57 -4.22
CA GLU A 585 -9.38 40.78 -4.08
C GLU A 585 -10.87 40.54 -4.29
N ALA A 586 -11.24 39.71 -5.28
CA ALA A 586 -12.62 39.27 -5.48
C ALA A 586 -13.16 38.54 -4.24
N VAL A 587 -12.41 37.57 -3.68
CA VAL A 587 -12.78 36.87 -2.43
C VAL A 587 -12.92 37.85 -1.25
N ALA A 588 -12.02 38.82 -1.11
CA ALA A 588 -12.08 39.81 -0.02
C ALA A 588 -13.29 40.75 -0.13
N VAL A 589 -13.69 41.14 -1.36
CA VAL A 589 -14.92 41.90 -1.61
C VAL A 589 -16.16 41.07 -1.33
N LEU A 590 -16.19 39.82 -1.79
CA LEU A 590 -17.34 38.91 -1.63
C LEU A 590 -17.57 38.47 -0.17
N ARG A 591 -16.51 38.20 0.61
CA ARG A 591 -16.62 37.94 2.06
C ARG A 591 -17.30 39.08 2.81
N ARG A 592 -16.96 40.33 2.47
CA ARG A 592 -17.62 41.52 3.05
C ARG A 592 -19.07 41.66 2.62
N ALA A 593 -19.40 41.30 1.38
CA ALA A 593 -20.78 41.32 0.89
C ALA A 593 -21.67 40.28 1.60
N VAL A 594 -21.18 39.04 1.77
CA VAL A 594 -21.91 37.97 2.45
C VAL A 594 -22.14 38.28 3.93
N ALA A 595 -21.24 39.02 4.59
CA ALA A 595 -21.40 39.46 5.97
C ALA A 595 -22.52 40.51 6.19
N LEU A 596 -23.00 41.17 5.12
CA LEU A 596 -24.15 42.07 5.18
C LEU A 596 -25.46 41.26 4.99
N PRO A 597 -26.60 41.68 5.58
CA PRO A 597 -27.90 41.08 5.25
C PRO A 597 -28.30 41.41 3.80
N PRO A 598 -29.08 40.53 3.11
CA PRO A 598 -29.59 40.81 1.77
C PRO A 598 -30.58 41.97 1.77
N GLY A 599 -30.42 42.91 0.84
CA GLY A 599 -31.38 43.98 0.59
C GLY A 599 -32.54 43.53 -0.30
N PRO A 600 -33.67 44.28 -0.33
CA PRO A 600 -34.88 43.89 -1.08
C PRO A 600 -34.72 43.89 -2.61
N GLY A 601 -33.59 44.36 -3.15
CA GLY A 601 -33.25 44.32 -4.57
C GLY A 601 -32.00 43.49 -4.91
N ASP A 602 -31.39 42.80 -3.93
CA ASP A 602 -30.28 41.88 -4.20
C ASP A 602 -30.83 40.54 -4.71
N PRO A 603 -30.28 39.95 -5.79
CA PRO A 603 -30.67 38.62 -6.23
C PRO A 603 -30.42 37.57 -5.14
N PRO A 604 -31.36 36.63 -4.91
CA PRO A 604 -31.25 35.66 -3.83
C PRO A 604 -30.02 34.76 -4.04
N GLU A 605 -29.25 34.57 -2.98
CA GLU A 605 -28.10 33.63 -2.93
C GLU A 605 -26.92 33.96 -3.86
N GLU A 606 -26.95 35.08 -4.60
CA GLU A 606 -25.94 35.41 -5.62
C GLU A 606 -24.57 35.71 -5.01
N ALA A 607 -24.51 36.49 -3.92
CA ALA A 607 -23.25 36.88 -3.27
C ALA A 607 -22.53 35.67 -2.65
N GLU A 608 -23.29 34.76 -2.04
CA GLU A 608 -22.82 33.50 -1.47
C GLU A 608 -22.31 32.53 -2.56
N THR A 609 -23.05 32.44 -3.68
CA THR A 609 -22.68 31.62 -4.84
C THR A 609 -21.38 32.12 -5.49
N GLU A 610 -21.27 33.43 -5.70
CA GLU A 610 -20.06 34.05 -6.26
C GLU A 610 -18.86 33.93 -5.31
N LEU A 611 -19.06 34.03 -3.99
CA LEU A 611 -18.01 33.78 -3.00
C LEU A 611 -17.44 32.36 -3.14
N ALA A 612 -18.31 31.34 -3.16
CA ALA A 612 -17.87 29.96 -3.34
C ALA A 612 -17.22 29.71 -4.72
N GLY A 613 -17.73 30.36 -5.78
CA GLY A 613 -17.11 30.36 -7.11
C GLY A 613 -15.70 30.96 -7.13
N ALA A 614 -15.49 32.07 -6.43
CA ALA A 614 -14.18 32.71 -6.29
C ALA A 614 -13.22 31.89 -5.42
N LEU A 615 -13.71 31.28 -4.33
CA LEU A 615 -12.93 30.36 -3.48
C LEU A 615 -12.50 29.10 -4.25
N LEU A 616 -13.33 28.56 -5.16
CA LEU A 616 -12.96 27.46 -6.06
C LEU A 616 -11.85 27.84 -7.05
N ARG A 617 -11.89 29.06 -7.61
CA ARG A 617 -10.79 29.59 -8.43
C ARG A 617 -9.51 29.70 -7.59
N LEU A 618 -9.61 30.20 -6.36
CA LEU A 618 -8.48 30.34 -5.45
C LEU A 618 -7.87 28.98 -5.03
N TRP A 619 -8.72 27.97 -4.77
CA TRP A 619 -8.32 26.58 -4.55
C TRP A 619 -7.49 26.02 -5.70
N SER A 620 -7.88 26.28 -6.96
CA SER A 620 -7.12 25.76 -8.12
C SER A 620 -5.68 26.26 -8.20
N VAL A 621 -5.36 27.38 -7.54
CA VAL A 621 -4.02 27.96 -7.44
C VAL A 621 -3.28 27.50 -6.18
N GLN A 622 -3.94 27.53 -5.01
CA GLN A 622 -3.26 27.31 -3.72
C GLN A 622 -3.28 25.88 -3.18
N ARG A 623 -4.29 25.09 -3.56
CA ARG A 623 -4.55 23.75 -3.00
C ARG A 623 -4.67 23.70 -1.46
N ASP A 624 -5.19 24.77 -0.84
CA ASP A 624 -5.55 24.81 0.59
C ASP A 624 -6.96 24.22 0.83
N PRO A 625 -7.11 23.10 1.56
CA PRO A 625 -8.41 22.49 1.84
C PRO A 625 -9.35 23.35 2.71
N GLU A 626 -8.84 24.36 3.45
CA GLU A 626 -9.71 25.28 4.19
C GLU A 626 -10.60 26.11 3.23
N LEU A 627 -10.10 26.44 2.03
CA LEU A 627 -10.85 27.17 1.00
C LEU A 627 -12.05 26.36 0.48
N LEU A 628 -11.88 25.05 0.29
CA LEU A 628 -12.98 24.15 -0.09
C LEU A 628 -14.01 24.01 1.04
N ALA A 629 -13.55 23.92 2.29
CA ALA A 629 -14.44 23.85 3.44
C ALA A 629 -15.21 25.18 3.65
N GLU A 630 -14.62 26.34 3.34
CA GLU A 630 -15.29 27.64 3.37
C GLU A 630 -16.27 27.81 2.20
N ALA A 631 -15.90 27.38 1.00
CA ALA A 631 -16.79 27.38 -0.16
C ALA A 631 -18.03 26.53 0.12
N GLU A 632 -17.87 25.31 0.66
CA GLU A 632 -18.99 24.45 1.06
C GLU A 632 -19.91 25.12 2.08
N ARG A 633 -19.36 25.68 3.16
CA ARG A 633 -20.15 26.39 4.18
C ARG A 633 -20.92 27.57 3.60
N SER A 634 -20.38 28.23 2.57
CA SER A 634 -20.99 29.39 1.93
C SER A 634 -22.20 29.03 1.06
N VAL A 635 -22.24 27.84 0.44
CA VAL A 635 -23.36 27.37 -0.41
C VAL A 635 -24.20 26.22 0.16
N THR A 636 -23.86 25.70 1.34
CA THR A 636 -24.66 24.65 2.01
C THR A 636 -26.03 25.17 2.44
N GLY A 637 -27.09 24.52 1.98
CA GLY A 637 -28.49 24.86 2.30
C GLY A 637 -29.16 25.84 1.35
N LEU A 638 -28.39 26.46 0.44
CA LEU A 638 -28.89 27.29 -0.64
C LEU A 638 -29.64 26.45 -1.68
N ARG A 639 -30.58 27.07 -2.41
CA ARG A 639 -31.57 26.34 -3.24
C ARG A 639 -31.58 26.70 -4.72
N THR A 640 -31.01 27.84 -5.10
CA THR A 640 -30.93 28.28 -6.49
C THR A 640 -30.08 27.34 -7.34
N ALA A 641 -30.40 27.21 -8.63
CA ALA A 641 -29.67 26.32 -9.54
C ALA A 641 -28.16 26.64 -9.64
N PRO A 642 -27.71 27.92 -9.70
CA PRO A 642 -26.30 28.26 -9.65
C PRO A 642 -25.62 27.84 -8.33
N ALA A 643 -26.25 28.07 -7.17
CA ALA A 643 -25.70 27.67 -5.88
C ALA A 643 -25.48 26.15 -5.79
N ARG A 644 -26.45 25.36 -6.26
CA ARG A 644 -26.33 23.89 -6.34
C ARG A 644 -25.21 23.44 -7.29
N ALA A 645 -25.09 24.06 -8.46
CA ALA A 645 -24.00 23.75 -9.39
C ALA A 645 -22.62 24.06 -8.78
N VAL A 646 -22.49 25.16 -8.03
CA VAL A 646 -21.26 25.49 -7.29
C VAL A 646 -21.02 24.49 -6.16
N LEU A 647 -22.03 24.12 -5.37
CA LEU A 647 -21.92 23.10 -4.32
C LEU A 647 -21.46 21.75 -4.89
N GLY A 648 -22.07 21.28 -5.99
CA GLY A 648 -21.64 20.08 -6.69
C GLY A 648 -20.17 20.13 -7.12
N ARG A 649 -19.69 21.30 -7.56
CA ARG A 649 -18.26 21.50 -7.89
C ARG A 649 -17.36 21.50 -6.66
N VAL A 650 -17.78 22.08 -5.52
CA VAL A 650 -17.03 21.98 -4.25
C VAL A 650 -16.93 20.53 -3.79
N LEU A 651 -18.04 19.78 -3.83
CA LEU A 651 -18.07 18.36 -3.45
C LEU A 651 -17.16 17.51 -4.36
N TYR A 652 -17.15 17.78 -5.68
CA TYR A 652 -16.26 17.11 -6.63
C TYR A 652 -14.78 17.39 -6.33
N GLU A 653 -14.37 18.66 -6.15
CA GLU A 653 -12.98 19.00 -5.82
C GLU A 653 -12.57 18.44 -4.45
N ARG A 654 -13.45 18.47 -3.44
CA ARG A 654 -13.21 17.85 -2.13
C ARG A 654 -13.04 16.34 -2.23
N ALA A 655 -13.81 15.68 -3.09
CA ALA A 655 -13.67 14.26 -3.31
C ALA A 655 -12.29 13.89 -3.86
N LEU A 656 -11.68 14.76 -4.68
CA LEU A 656 -10.37 14.53 -5.30
C LEU A 656 -9.18 15.07 -4.48
N ALA A 657 -9.41 15.96 -3.50
CA ALA A 657 -8.36 16.59 -2.69
C ALA A 657 -7.66 15.65 -1.69
N GLY A 658 -8.26 14.49 -1.37
CA GLY A 658 -7.70 13.50 -0.46
C GLY A 658 -6.68 12.57 -1.13
N ALA A 659 -5.84 11.89 -0.33
CA ALA A 659 -4.88 10.89 -0.82
C ALA A 659 -5.56 9.66 -1.51
N ARG A 660 -6.88 9.54 -1.40
CA ARG A 660 -7.74 8.65 -2.20
C ARG A 660 -9.04 9.37 -2.52
N PRO A 661 -9.60 9.23 -3.73
CA PRO A 661 -10.88 9.83 -4.06
C PRO A 661 -12.04 9.30 -3.22
N ASP A 662 -12.96 10.19 -2.85
CA ASP A 662 -14.16 9.86 -2.07
C ASP A 662 -15.39 9.59 -2.98
N ALA A 663 -15.88 8.35 -2.96
CA ALA A 663 -17.01 7.90 -3.78
C ALA A 663 -18.39 8.36 -3.26
N GLU A 664 -18.51 8.77 -2.00
CA GLU A 664 -19.76 9.33 -1.45
C GLU A 664 -19.88 10.82 -1.81
N LEU A 665 -18.78 11.57 -1.73
CA LEU A 665 -18.73 12.96 -2.17
C LEU A 665 -18.93 13.10 -3.69
N LEU A 666 -18.37 12.20 -4.51
CA LEU A 666 -18.67 12.18 -5.95
C LEU A 666 -20.15 11.90 -6.26
N ALA A 667 -20.77 10.98 -5.51
CA ALA A 667 -22.20 10.72 -5.65
C ALA A 667 -23.07 11.88 -5.13
N ALA A 668 -22.59 12.66 -4.16
CA ALA A 668 -23.25 13.90 -3.72
C ALA A 668 -23.12 15.01 -4.78
N ALA A 669 -21.95 15.15 -5.41
CA ALA A 669 -21.72 16.08 -6.51
C ALA A 669 -22.66 15.79 -7.70
N ASP A 670 -22.77 14.53 -8.12
CA ASP A 670 -23.73 14.08 -9.15
C ASP A 670 -25.17 14.54 -8.86
N ARG A 671 -25.66 14.31 -7.62
CA ARG A 671 -27.00 14.71 -7.21
C ARG A 671 -27.22 16.22 -7.28
N GLU A 672 -26.25 17.03 -6.86
CA GLU A 672 -26.36 18.49 -6.93
C GLU A 672 -26.29 19.01 -8.37
N PHE A 673 -25.47 18.43 -9.25
CA PHE A 673 -25.48 18.77 -10.68
C PHE A 673 -26.81 18.38 -11.36
N ALA A 674 -27.36 17.21 -11.02
CA ALA A 674 -28.67 16.78 -11.52
C ALA A 674 -29.80 17.72 -11.05
N ALA A 675 -29.81 18.07 -9.76
CA ALA A 675 -30.78 19.01 -9.19
C ALA A 675 -30.65 20.43 -9.79
N ALA A 676 -29.43 20.92 -9.98
CA ALA A 676 -29.16 22.21 -10.62
C ALA A 676 -29.65 22.23 -12.09
N GLY A 677 -29.32 21.21 -12.87
CA GLY A 677 -29.72 21.09 -14.27
C GLY A 677 -31.24 20.99 -14.45
N ALA A 678 -31.93 20.25 -13.58
CA ALA A 678 -33.39 20.15 -13.58
C ALA A 678 -34.08 21.45 -13.12
N SER A 679 -33.48 22.20 -12.20
CA SER A 679 -34.02 23.46 -11.67
C SER A 679 -33.76 24.67 -12.59
N ALA A 680 -32.88 24.53 -13.59
CA ALA A 680 -32.58 25.57 -14.57
C ALA A 680 -33.70 25.69 -15.62
N GLY A 681 -34.81 26.35 -15.25
CA GLY A 681 -35.92 26.64 -16.16
C GLY A 681 -35.58 27.63 -17.27
N GLY A 682 -36.11 27.40 -18.48
CA GLY A 682 -35.90 28.27 -19.65
C GLY A 682 -35.61 27.50 -20.94
N GLY A 683 -35.74 28.19 -22.09
CA GLY A 683 -35.46 27.64 -23.42
C GLY A 683 -33.97 27.30 -23.64
N GLU A 684 -33.65 26.70 -24.79
CA GLU A 684 -32.29 26.23 -25.08
C GLU A 684 -31.25 27.35 -25.28
N ALA A 685 -31.70 28.55 -25.63
CA ALA A 685 -30.87 29.75 -25.80
C ALA A 685 -31.00 30.64 -24.55
N GLY A 686 -29.88 30.90 -23.88
CA GLY A 686 -29.80 31.73 -22.67
C GLY A 686 -29.07 31.03 -21.50
N PRO A 687 -28.75 31.77 -20.42
CA PRO A 687 -27.87 31.32 -19.34
C PRO A 687 -28.39 30.09 -18.58
N ALA A 688 -29.71 29.88 -18.51
CA ALA A 688 -30.28 28.66 -17.93
C ALA A 688 -29.99 27.40 -18.79
N GLY A 689 -30.03 27.52 -20.12
CA GLY A 689 -29.64 26.45 -21.03
C GLY A 689 -28.13 26.15 -20.99
N GLU A 690 -27.31 27.18 -20.78
CA GLU A 690 -25.86 27.04 -20.58
C GLU A 690 -25.54 26.31 -19.26
N LEU A 691 -26.17 26.72 -18.16
CA LEU A 691 -26.05 26.06 -16.86
C LEU A 691 -26.48 24.59 -16.93
N ARG A 692 -27.56 24.28 -17.66
CA ARG A 692 -28.03 22.90 -17.88
C ARG A 692 -26.98 22.05 -18.62
N ARG A 693 -26.31 22.61 -19.64
CA ARG A 693 -25.23 21.93 -20.38
C ARG A 693 -23.97 21.74 -19.51
N ASP A 694 -23.53 22.76 -18.78
CA ASP A 694 -22.39 22.67 -17.86
C ASP A 694 -22.65 21.64 -16.74
N CYS A 695 -23.83 21.65 -16.13
CA CYS A 695 -24.23 20.64 -15.14
C CYS A 695 -24.22 19.22 -15.72
N ALA A 696 -24.72 19.00 -16.93
CA ALA A 696 -24.70 17.67 -17.55
C ALA A 696 -23.28 17.16 -17.86
N VAL A 697 -22.38 18.06 -18.31
CA VAL A 697 -20.95 17.74 -18.50
C VAL A 697 -20.29 17.38 -17.17
N ARG A 698 -20.47 18.19 -16.12
CA ARG A 698 -19.92 17.91 -14.78
C ARG A 698 -20.50 16.64 -14.15
N ARG A 699 -21.79 16.37 -14.38
CA ARG A 699 -22.45 15.13 -13.98
C ARG A 699 -21.76 13.92 -14.62
N ALA A 700 -21.51 13.99 -15.93
CA ALA A 700 -20.78 12.94 -16.64
C ALA A 700 -19.34 12.76 -16.12
N GLU A 701 -18.62 13.85 -15.81
CA GLU A 701 -17.29 13.80 -15.20
C GLU A 701 -17.30 13.12 -13.83
N ALA A 702 -18.27 13.46 -12.95
CA ALA A 702 -18.44 12.82 -11.64
C ALA A 702 -18.78 11.33 -11.77
N LEU A 703 -19.70 10.96 -12.67
CA LEU A 703 -20.12 9.59 -12.91
C LEU A 703 -19.01 8.72 -13.55
N MET A 704 -18.18 9.28 -14.44
CA MET A 704 -16.99 8.58 -14.95
C MET A 704 -16.02 8.23 -13.82
N ARG A 705 -15.70 9.18 -12.92
CA ARG A 705 -14.87 8.91 -11.73
C ARG A 705 -15.51 7.91 -10.78
N LEU A 706 -16.83 7.97 -10.59
CA LEU A 706 -17.55 7.03 -9.74
C LEU A 706 -17.49 5.60 -10.30
N SER A 707 -17.57 5.46 -11.63
CA SER A 707 -17.41 4.18 -12.33
C SER A 707 -16.00 3.62 -12.20
N GLU A 708 -14.96 4.45 -12.26
CA GLU A 708 -13.56 4.05 -12.02
C GLU A 708 -13.36 3.52 -10.60
N LEU A 709 -13.91 4.19 -9.58
CA LEU A 709 -13.73 3.82 -8.17
C LEU A 709 -14.53 2.59 -7.73
N ARG A 710 -15.71 2.37 -8.32
CA ARG A 710 -16.61 1.24 -7.98
C ARG A 710 -16.41 0.01 -8.87
N ASP A 711 -15.62 0.13 -9.92
CA ASP A 711 -15.51 -0.84 -11.03
C ASP A 711 -16.86 -1.21 -11.70
N ASP A 712 -17.86 -0.34 -11.57
CA ASP A 712 -19.22 -0.54 -12.06
C ASP A 712 -19.51 0.30 -13.32
N PRO A 713 -19.99 -0.27 -14.45
CA PRO A 713 -20.44 0.48 -15.62
C PRO A 713 -21.79 1.22 -15.45
N GLY A 714 -22.55 0.99 -14.37
CA GLY A 714 -23.82 1.66 -14.05
C GLY A 714 -23.78 3.19 -14.22
N PRO A 715 -22.91 3.92 -13.49
CA PRO A 715 -22.76 5.36 -13.61
C PRO A 715 -22.48 5.86 -15.03
N LEU A 716 -21.76 5.09 -15.86
CA LEU A 716 -21.50 5.46 -17.26
C LEU A 716 -22.77 5.41 -18.13
N ARG A 717 -23.70 4.49 -17.85
CA ARG A 717 -24.99 4.43 -18.54
C ARG A 717 -25.88 5.62 -18.16
N GLU A 718 -25.86 6.03 -16.89
CA GLU A 718 -26.52 7.26 -16.45
C GLU A 718 -25.93 8.52 -17.07
N ALA A 719 -24.60 8.59 -17.18
CA ALA A 719 -23.89 9.69 -17.84
C ALA A 719 -24.24 9.77 -19.34
N ARG A 720 -24.35 8.60 -20.01
CA ARG A 720 -24.80 8.51 -21.41
C ARG A 720 -26.22 9.08 -21.54
N ALA A 721 -27.17 8.58 -20.75
CA ALA A 721 -28.57 9.03 -20.79
C ALA A 721 -28.72 10.54 -20.49
N ALA A 722 -27.93 11.09 -19.55
CA ALA A 722 -27.94 12.51 -19.24
C ALA A 722 -27.47 13.40 -20.41
N LEU A 723 -26.50 12.92 -21.20
CA LEU A 723 -25.94 13.66 -22.33
C LEU A 723 -26.73 13.45 -23.63
N GLU A 724 -27.35 12.28 -23.83
CA GLU A 724 -28.22 12.00 -24.98
C GLU A 724 -29.41 12.97 -25.08
N LEU A 725 -29.92 13.47 -23.96
CA LEU A 725 -30.96 14.51 -23.95
C LEU A 725 -30.48 15.88 -24.45
N LEU A 726 -29.17 16.11 -24.55
CA LEU A 726 -28.56 17.36 -25.02
C LEU A 726 -27.84 17.20 -26.37
N THR A 727 -27.42 15.98 -26.71
CA THR A 727 -26.72 15.65 -27.94
C THR A 727 -27.66 14.86 -28.85
N GLY A 728 -28.10 15.46 -29.96
CA GLY A 728 -28.95 14.78 -30.96
C GLY A 728 -28.30 13.53 -31.59
N PRO A 729 -28.98 12.85 -32.54
CA PRO A 729 -28.45 11.63 -33.16
C PRO A 729 -27.01 11.85 -33.68
N ALA A 730 -26.16 10.84 -33.51
CA ALA A 730 -24.74 10.99 -33.80
C ALA A 730 -24.52 11.45 -35.26
N PRO A 731 -23.72 12.50 -35.49
CA PRO A 731 -23.53 13.03 -36.84
C PRO A 731 -22.86 11.95 -37.70
N ALA A 732 -23.50 11.61 -38.82
CA ALA A 732 -22.95 10.66 -39.77
C ALA A 732 -21.56 11.14 -40.22
N LEU A 733 -20.53 10.34 -39.90
CA LEU A 733 -19.21 10.54 -40.50
C LEU A 733 -19.32 10.19 -41.99
N PRO A 734 -18.83 11.04 -42.92
CA PRO A 734 -18.68 10.61 -44.29
C PRO A 734 -17.70 9.43 -44.30
N SER A 735 -18.16 8.28 -44.81
CA SER A 735 -17.32 7.11 -45.05
C SER A 735 -16.15 7.54 -45.92
N ALA A 736 -14.92 7.33 -45.47
CA ALA A 736 -13.74 7.59 -46.29
C ALA A 736 -13.89 6.82 -47.61
N SER A 737 -13.84 7.55 -48.72
CA SER A 737 -14.00 7.00 -50.06
C SER A 737 -12.96 5.91 -50.30
N ARG A 738 -13.40 4.76 -50.82
CA ARG A 738 -12.49 3.72 -51.31
C ARG A 738 -11.82 4.21 -52.60
N THR A 739 -10.74 4.97 -52.48
CA THR A 739 -9.70 4.99 -53.52
C THR A 739 -8.97 3.65 -53.45
N ALA A 740 -9.54 2.64 -54.12
CA ALA A 740 -8.81 1.42 -54.41
C ALA A 740 -7.65 1.77 -55.36
N PRO A 741 -6.39 1.38 -55.06
CA PRO A 741 -5.33 1.47 -56.06
C PRO A 741 -5.64 0.48 -57.18
N SER A 742 -5.75 1.00 -58.41
CA SER A 742 -5.82 0.17 -59.62
C SER A 742 -4.50 -0.58 -59.81
N PRO A 743 -4.50 -1.85 -60.26
CA PRO A 743 -3.27 -2.63 -60.34
C PRO A 743 -2.39 -2.16 -61.51
N ALA A 744 -1.15 -1.76 -61.20
CA ALA A 744 -0.08 -1.68 -62.20
C ALA A 744 0.59 -3.07 -62.33
N PRO A 745 0.99 -3.49 -63.55
CA PRO A 745 1.48 -4.84 -63.79
C PRO A 745 2.87 -5.06 -63.18
N GLY A 746 3.15 -6.30 -62.78
CA GLY A 746 4.40 -6.64 -62.12
C GLY A 746 5.58 -6.85 -63.07
N ALA A 747 6.77 -6.89 -62.47
CA ALA A 747 7.93 -7.59 -62.99
C ALA A 747 8.56 -8.35 -61.82
N GLY A 748 8.67 -9.67 -61.93
CA GLY A 748 9.33 -10.49 -60.92
C GLY A 748 10.83 -10.26 -60.93
N GLY A 749 11.48 -10.38 -59.77
CA GLY A 749 12.90 -10.71 -59.76
C GLY A 749 13.07 -12.14 -60.21
N ASP A 750 14.04 -12.38 -61.10
CA ASP A 750 14.46 -13.74 -61.47
C ASP A 750 15.96 -13.89 -61.22
N ALA A 751 16.37 -15.12 -60.92
CA ALA A 751 17.73 -15.46 -60.53
C ALA A 751 18.20 -16.74 -61.25
N GLY A 752 18.94 -16.55 -62.33
CA GLY A 752 20.02 -17.45 -62.75
C GLY A 752 19.61 -18.76 -63.43
N ASP A 753 19.54 -18.74 -64.76
CA ASP A 753 20.29 -19.60 -65.69
C ASP A 753 19.89 -19.18 -67.13
N GLY A 754 20.75 -19.09 -68.15
CA GLY A 754 22.18 -19.29 -68.23
C GLY A 754 22.55 -19.85 -69.62
N HIS A 755 23.04 -19.01 -70.56
CA HIS A 755 23.89 -19.30 -71.75
C HIS A 755 23.88 -18.14 -72.76
N GLY A 756 24.94 -17.99 -73.56
CA GLY A 756 24.90 -17.23 -74.82
C GLY A 756 25.86 -16.04 -74.90
N ALA A 757 26.99 -16.21 -75.60
CA ALA A 757 28.04 -15.22 -75.76
C ALA A 757 27.72 -14.10 -76.78
N GLY A 758 28.30 -12.92 -76.53
CA GLY A 758 29.04 -12.17 -77.56
C GLY A 758 28.36 -10.97 -78.25
N GLY A 759 29.02 -9.80 -78.17
CA GLY A 759 28.82 -8.67 -79.09
C GLY A 759 28.53 -7.32 -78.44
N GLY A 760 29.51 -6.42 -78.40
CA GLY A 760 29.28 -4.97 -78.34
C GLY A 760 29.14 -4.37 -79.76
N PRO A 761 29.26 -3.04 -79.98
CA PRO A 761 29.68 -1.96 -79.07
C PRO A 761 28.65 -0.80 -78.91
N GLY A 762 29.02 0.30 -78.24
CA GLY A 762 28.19 1.52 -78.02
C GLY A 762 28.17 2.52 -79.20
N PRO A 763 28.04 3.87 -79.02
CA PRO A 763 28.08 4.68 -77.77
C PRO A 763 27.08 5.90 -77.71
N ASP A 764 27.36 6.88 -76.82
CA ASP A 764 27.04 8.34 -76.83
C ASP A 764 25.70 8.99 -76.36
N GLY A 765 25.84 10.20 -75.77
CA GLY A 765 24.85 11.31 -75.63
C GLY A 765 23.89 11.24 -74.41
N ALA A 766 23.83 12.17 -73.43
CA ALA A 766 23.58 13.64 -73.45
C ALA A 766 22.21 14.05 -74.05
N GLY A 767 21.38 14.93 -73.47
CA GLY A 767 21.39 15.70 -72.21
C GLY A 767 20.23 16.75 -72.21
N ALA A 768 20.03 17.51 -71.10
CA ALA A 768 19.04 18.62 -70.95
C ALA A 768 17.55 18.20 -71.11
N GLU A 769 16.47 19.00 -70.99
CA GLU A 769 16.16 20.46 -70.95
C GLU A 769 14.93 20.66 -70.00
N GLU A 770 14.45 21.82 -69.49
CA GLU A 770 14.88 23.24 -69.43
C GLU A 770 14.22 23.97 -68.20
N ASP A 771 14.36 25.30 -68.09
CA ASP A 771 13.70 26.22 -67.12
C ASP A 771 12.34 26.80 -67.62
N GLY A 772 11.65 27.61 -66.80
CA GLY A 772 10.51 28.42 -67.25
C GLY A 772 10.09 29.56 -66.31
N SER A 773 10.36 30.80 -66.68
CA SER A 773 9.93 32.04 -65.99
C SER A 773 8.81 32.77 -66.77
N GLY A 774 8.03 33.65 -66.12
CA GLY A 774 7.33 34.72 -66.86
C GLY A 774 5.98 35.21 -66.32
N ASP A 775 5.92 36.52 -66.07
CA ASP A 775 4.79 37.42 -65.78
C ASP A 775 3.47 37.27 -66.58
N GLY A 776 2.40 37.89 -66.06
CA GLY A 776 1.62 38.82 -66.90
C GLY A 776 0.08 38.78 -66.88
N SER A 777 -0.53 39.68 -66.09
CA SER A 777 -1.75 40.49 -66.40
C SER A 777 -3.14 39.86 -66.72
N GLY A 778 -4.20 40.50 -66.20
CA GLY A 778 -5.59 40.43 -66.75
C GLY A 778 -5.77 41.34 -67.98
N PRO A 779 -7.00 41.64 -68.49
CA PRO A 779 -8.16 42.15 -67.70
C PRO A 779 -9.60 41.86 -68.26
N GLY A 780 -10.63 42.53 -67.71
CA GLY A 780 -11.92 42.87 -68.37
C GLY A 780 -13.10 41.87 -68.23
N ASP A 781 -14.38 42.27 -68.26
CA ASP A 781 -14.98 43.64 -68.33
C ASP A 781 -16.49 43.66 -67.93
N GLY A 782 -17.02 44.83 -67.53
CA GLY A 782 -18.45 45.26 -67.49
C GLY A 782 -19.49 44.56 -66.57
N ALA A 783 -20.60 45.19 -66.14
CA ALA A 783 -20.98 46.62 -66.12
C ALA A 783 -22.23 46.88 -65.23
N VAL A 784 -22.20 47.99 -64.46
CA VAL A 784 -23.28 49.00 -64.22
C VAL A 784 -24.69 48.55 -63.77
N ASP A 785 -25.15 49.00 -62.58
CA ASP A 785 -26.18 50.07 -62.46
C ASP A 785 -26.35 50.63 -61.03
N GLU A 786 -26.56 51.95 -60.93
CA GLU A 786 -27.04 52.69 -59.75
C GLU A 786 -28.11 53.69 -60.25
N PRO A 787 -29.15 54.01 -59.45
CA PRO A 787 -29.18 55.41 -58.98
C PRO A 787 -29.83 55.64 -57.60
N GLY A 788 -29.12 56.39 -56.75
CA GLY A 788 -29.55 57.70 -56.21
C GLY A 788 -30.72 57.82 -55.21
N GLY A 789 -30.51 58.61 -54.14
CA GLY A 789 -31.58 59.43 -53.55
C GLY A 789 -31.66 59.59 -52.02
N GLY A 790 -30.85 60.50 -51.45
CA GLY A 790 -31.34 61.60 -50.58
C GLY A 790 -31.86 61.38 -49.15
N ALA A 791 -31.33 62.24 -48.25
CA ALA A 791 -31.96 62.82 -47.05
C ALA A 791 -32.06 62.03 -45.72
N ASP A 792 -31.13 62.37 -44.83
CA ASP A 792 -31.24 62.73 -43.41
C ASP A 792 -32.14 62.02 -42.37
N GLU A 793 -31.43 61.69 -41.28
CA GLU A 793 -31.80 61.75 -39.86
C GLU A 793 -32.76 60.73 -39.19
N ASN A 794 -32.18 60.12 -38.13
CA ASN A 794 -32.80 59.77 -36.84
C ASN A 794 -33.50 58.41 -36.67
N ALA A 795 -32.71 57.35 -36.38
CA ALA A 795 -32.98 56.34 -35.33
C ALA A 795 -31.87 55.28 -35.24
N GLY A 796 -31.05 55.32 -34.19
CA GLY A 796 -30.01 54.31 -33.93
C GLY A 796 -30.57 53.00 -33.37
N GLY A 797 -31.18 52.16 -34.21
CA GLY A 797 -31.67 50.82 -33.83
C GLY A 797 -31.12 49.71 -34.72
N ARG A 798 -30.11 48.96 -34.26
CA ARG A 798 -29.68 47.72 -34.92
C ARG A 798 -30.42 46.51 -34.34
N PRO A 799 -31.10 45.67 -35.15
CA PRO A 799 -31.69 44.42 -34.69
C PRO A 799 -30.59 43.38 -34.38
N GLY A 800 -30.92 42.41 -33.52
CA GLY A 800 -29.94 41.53 -32.88
C GLY A 800 -29.24 40.54 -33.81
N SER A 801 -27.91 40.47 -33.70
CA SER A 801 -27.08 39.39 -34.26
C SER A 801 -27.24 38.10 -33.43
N GLY A 802 -28.30 37.34 -33.71
CA GLY A 802 -28.57 36.02 -33.15
C GLY A 802 -27.60 34.92 -33.64
N GLY A 803 -26.30 35.08 -33.42
CA GLY A 803 -25.26 34.10 -33.73
C GLY A 803 -25.03 33.13 -32.57
N GLY A 804 -25.87 32.11 -32.44
CA GLY A 804 -25.80 31.15 -31.33
C GLY A 804 -24.49 30.35 -31.28
N VAL A 805 -23.62 30.67 -30.32
CA VAL A 805 -22.40 29.90 -30.02
C VAL A 805 -22.81 28.50 -29.57
N ARG A 806 -22.60 27.49 -30.43
CA ARG A 806 -22.88 26.08 -30.09
C ARG A 806 -21.79 25.54 -29.15
N TYR A 807 -22.22 25.06 -27.99
CA TYR A 807 -21.33 24.58 -26.93
C TYR A 807 -20.79 23.18 -27.26
N PHE A 808 -19.50 23.03 -27.54
CA PHE A 808 -18.84 21.75 -27.85
C PHE A 808 -18.61 20.81 -26.64
N GLY A 809 -19.09 21.20 -25.45
CA GLY A 809 -18.88 20.47 -24.20
C GLY A 809 -19.62 19.13 -24.12
N PRO A 810 -20.94 19.09 -24.38
CA PRO A 810 -21.74 17.87 -24.30
C PRO A 810 -21.29 16.78 -25.27
N GLU A 811 -20.91 17.12 -26.52
CA GLU A 811 -20.45 16.13 -27.51
C GLU A 811 -19.11 15.53 -27.11
N LEU A 812 -18.17 16.34 -26.60
CA LEU A 812 -16.88 15.87 -26.09
C LEU A 812 -17.07 14.96 -24.87
N ALA A 813 -17.91 15.37 -23.91
CA ALA A 813 -18.25 14.56 -22.74
C ALA A 813 -18.94 13.23 -23.15
N SER A 814 -19.84 13.27 -24.13
CA SER A 814 -20.54 12.09 -24.65
C SER A 814 -19.56 11.12 -25.31
N GLY A 815 -18.66 11.63 -26.16
CA GLY A 815 -17.60 10.83 -26.77
C GLY A 815 -16.70 10.13 -25.74
N ARG A 816 -16.36 10.81 -24.63
CA ARG A 816 -15.59 10.24 -23.52
C ARG A 816 -16.35 9.15 -22.76
N VAL A 817 -17.64 9.37 -22.46
CA VAL A 817 -18.49 8.37 -21.79
C VAL A 817 -18.66 7.12 -22.68
N LEU A 818 -18.90 7.29 -23.97
CA LEU A 818 -19.01 6.19 -24.94
C LEU A 818 -17.69 5.42 -25.09
N LEU A 819 -16.55 6.12 -25.10
CA LEU A 819 -15.23 5.50 -25.06
C LEU A 819 -15.04 4.66 -23.79
N ALA A 820 -15.35 5.21 -22.61
CA ALA A 820 -15.27 4.51 -21.33
C ALA A 820 -16.18 3.26 -21.30
N LEU A 821 -17.40 3.37 -21.82
CA LEU A 821 -18.33 2.24 -21.97
C LEU A 821 -17.76 1.15 -22.89
N SER A 822 -17.25 1.51 -24.09
CA SER A 822 -16.66 0.53 -25.02
C SER A 822 -15.49 -0.23 -24.38
N GLY A 823 -14.71 0.42 -23.51
CA GLY A 823 -13.65 -0.22 -22.72
C GLY A 823 -14.13 -1.33 -21.77
N ARG A 824 -15.38 -1.25 -21.30
CA ARG A 824 -15.98 -2.20 -20.33
C ARG A 824 -16.95 -3.21 -20.94
N THR A 825 -17.44 -2.99 -22.17
CA THR A 825 -18.32 -3.96 -22.85
C THR A 825 -17.53 -5.22 -23.24
N PRO A 826 -17.94 -6.43 -22.80
CA PRO A 826 -17.23 -7.67 -23.12
C PRO A 826 -17.49 -8.15 -24.56
N GLU A 827 -18.71 -7.96 -25.06
CA GLU A 827 -19.14 -8.37 -26.40
C GLU A 827 -18.44 -7.56 -27.51
N PRO A 828 -17.79 -8.19 -28.51
CA PRO A 828 -17.10 -7.48 -29.58
C PRO A 828 -18.00 -6.57 -30.43
N ALA A 829 -19.22 -7.02 -30.76
CA ALA A 829 -20.15 -6.26 -31.60
C ALA A 829 -20.66 -5.00 -30.89
N GLY A 830 -21.20 -5.15 -29.66
CA GLY A 830 -21.60 -4.02 -28.82
C GLY A 830 -20.45 -3.06 -28.52
N ARG A 831 -19.21 -3.57 -28.33
CA ARG A 831 -18.02 -2.73 -28.17
C ARG A 831 -17.72 -1.90 -29.42
N ALA A 832 -17.76 -2.50 -30.60
CA ALA A 832 -17.51 -1.82 -31.87
C ALA A 832 -18.56 -0.73 -32.16
N ALA A 833 -19.85 -1.01 -31.86
CA ALA A 833 -20.92 -0.02 -32.00
C ALA A 833 -20.67 1.23 -31.13
N LEU A 834 -20.43 1.03 -29.83
CA LEU A 834 -20.11 2.11 -28.87
C LEU A 834 -18.86 2.90 -29.27
N ALA A 835 -17.83 2.22 -29.76
CA ALA A 835 -16.60 2.85 -30.25
C ALA A 835 -16.84 3.66 -31.54
N GLY A 836 -17.74 3.21 -32.42
CA GLY A 836 -18.20 3.96 -33.59
C GLY A 836 -18.91 5.25 -33.22
N GLU A 837 -19.86 5.19 -32.28
CA GLU A 837 -20.53 6.38 -31.73
C GLU A 837 -19.51 7.35 -31.09
N ALA A 838 -18.60 6.83 -30.25
CA ALA A 838 -17.55 7.62 -29.60
C ALA A 838 -16.66 8.34 -30.62
N ALA A 839 -16.20 7.64 -31.65
CA ALA A 839 -15.36 8.20 -32.71
C ALA A 839 -16.08 9.28 -33.53
N ALA A 840 -17.39 9.15 -33.76
CA ALA A 840 -18.19 10.18 -34.42
C ALA A 840 -18.28 11.46 -33.58
N ARG A 841 -18.57 11.34 -32.27
CA ARG A 841 -18.67 12.49 -31.35
C ARG A 841 -17.33 13.19 -31.13
N LEU A 842 -16.26 12.43 -30.88
CA LEU A 842 -14.90 12.98 -30.70
C LEU A 842 -14.35 13.59 -32.00
N GLY A 843 -14.59 12.96 -33.14
CA GLY A 843 -14.21 13.49 -34.45
C GLY A 843 -14.95 14.77 -34.83
N TRP A 844 -16.21 14.93 -34.42
CA TRP A 844 -16.94 16.19 -34.57
C TRP A 844 -16.37 17.29 -33.67
N ALA A 845 -16.12 16.98 -32.38
CA ALA A 845 -15.51 17.93 -31.44
C ALA A 845 -14.09 18.39 -31.85
N LEU A 846 -13.34 17.57 -32.59
CA LEU A 846 -12.03 17.93 -33.14
C LEU A 846 -12.09 18.84 -34.39
N ARG A 847 -13.19 18.79 -35.16
CA ARG A 847 -13.40 19.63 -36.36
C ARG A 847 -14.15 20.94 -36.08
N ALA A 848 -14.60 21.12 -34.84
CA ALA A 848 -15.22 22.35 -34.38
C ALA A 848 -14.27 23.57 -34.55
N PRO A 849 -14.75 24.71 -35.08
CA PRO A 849 -13.93 25.91 -35.16
C PRO A 849 -13.62 26.45 -33.75
N GLU A 850 -12.34 26.56 -33.42
CA GLU A 850 -11.92 27.16 -32.15
C GLU A 850 -12.18 28.68 -32.14
N THR A 851 -12.68 29.18 -31.03
CA THR A 851 -12.78 30.62 -30.78
C THR A 851 -11.40 31.27 -30.82
N ALA A 852 -11.32 32.56 -31.19
CA ALA A 852 -10.04 33.25 -31.33
C ALA A 852 -9.16 33.19 -30.06
N ALA A 853 -9.76 33.15 -28.87
CA ALA A 853 -9.10 33.00 -27.58
C ALA A 853 -8.51 31.59 -27.29
N GLY A 854 -8.77 30.60 -28.13
CA GLY A 854 -8.23 29.23 -28.01
C GLY A 854 -6.91 29.00 -28.74
N ARG A 855 -6.52 29.89 -29.67
CA ARG A 855 -5.34 29.70 -30.53
C ARG A 855 -4.04 29.86 -29.73
N GLY A 856 -3.18 28.84 -29.75
CA GLY A 856 -1.91 28.78 -29.04
C GLY A 856 -1.71 27.46 -28.30
N GLU A 857 -0.59 27.31 -27.59
CA GLU A 857 -0.15 26.02 -27.00
C GLU A 857 -1.17 25.31 -26.11
N ARG A 858 -2.09 26.04 -25.45
CA ARG A 858 -3.17 25.46 -24.63
C ARG A 858 -4.26 24.81 -25.50
N GLY A 859 -4.56 25.41 -26.67
CA GLY A 859 -5.46 24.85 -27.67
C GLY A 859 -4.87 23.59 -28.31
N ASP A 860 -3.60 23.65 -28.73
CA ASP A 860 -2.92 22.50 -29.34
C ASP A 860 -2.81 21.30 -28.41
N ARG A 861 -2.47 21.52 -27.12
CA ARG A 861 -2.52 20.46 -26.09
C ARG A 861 -3.92 19.85 -25.93
N ARG A 862 -4.98 20.68 -25.96
CA ARG A 862 -6.37 20.21 -25.89
C ARG A 862 -6.76 19.40 -27.14
N ARG A 863 -6.41 19.87 -28.34
CA ARG A 863 -6.66 19.17 -29.61
C ARG A 863 -5.92 17.83 -29.67
N ALA A 864 -4.64 17.80 -29.31
CA ALA A 864 -3.84 16.58 -29.24
C ALA A 864 -4.41 15.58 -28.22
N ARG A 865 -4.94 16.03 -27.07
CA ARG A 865 -5.66 15.16 -26.12
C ARG A 865 -6.91 14.52 -26.74
N VAL A 866 -7.72 15.30 -27.46
CA VAL A 866 -8.92 14.79 -28.16
C VAL A 866 -8.53 13.78 -29.27
N ARG A 867 -7.41 13.97 -29.97
CA ARG A 867 -6.89 12.99 -30.94
C ARG A 867 -6.52 11.65 -30.28
N VAL A 868 -5.90 11.65 -29.10
CA VAL A 868 -5.61 10.42 -28.35
C VAL A 868 -6.89 9.71 -27.91
N GLU A 869 -7.88 10.46 -27.44
CA GLU A 869 -9.21 9.91 -27.08
C GLU A 869 -9.92 9.32 -28.32
N LEU A 870 -9.89 10.02 -29.46
CA LEU A 870 -10.45 9.55 -30.74
C LEU A 870 -9.78 8.26 -31.21
N ALA A 871 -8.45 8.19 -31.22
CA ALA A 871 -7.72 6.97 -31.56
C ALA A 871 -8.00 5.83 -30.58
N GLY A 872 -8.21 6.15 -29.30
CA GLY A 872 -8.64 5.22 -28.26
C GLY A 872 -9.98 4.54 -28.55
N ALA A 873 -10.88 5.22 -29.28
CA ALA A 873 -12.12 4.65 -29.81
C ALA A 873 -11.88 3.88 -31.12
N LEU A 874 -11.19 4.50 -32.09
CA LEU A 874 -10.93 3.91 -33.41
C LEU A 874 -10.20 2.57 -33.36
N ARG A 875 -9.37 2.30 -32.33
CA ARG A 875 -8.69 1.01 -32.14
C ARG A 875 -9.62 -0.21 -32.02
N TYR A 876 -10.91 -0.01 -31.75
CA TYR A 876 -11.92 -1.07 -31.70
C TYR A 876 -12.64 -1.29 -33.04
N LEU A 877 -12.26 -0.55 -34.09
CA LEU A 877 -12.83 -0.62 -35.44
C LEU A 877 -11.76 -1.12 -36.42
N PRO A 878 -11.73 -2.43 -36.78
CA PRO A 878 -10.65 -3.02 -37.57
C PRO A 878 -10.40 -2.35 -38.94
N ALA A 879 -11.43 -1.72 -39.51
CA ALA A 879 -11.36 -1.00 -40.79
C ALA A 879 -10.84 0.46 -40.67
N ARG A 880 -10.50 0.94 -39.45
CA ARG A 880 -10.07 2.33 -39.18
C ARG A 880 -8.82 2.41 -38.29
N LEU A 881 -8.02 1.33 -38.23
CA LEU A 881 -6.80 1.27 -37.42
C LEU A 881 -5.70 2.20 -37.96
N GLU A 882 -5.65 2.37 -39.28
CA GLU A 882 -4.74 3.26 -40.00
C GLU A 882 -5.06 4.73 -39.69
N GLU A 883 -6.35 5.09 -39.63
CA GLU A 883 -6.79 6.40 -39.17
C GLU A 883 -6.41 6.63 -37.70
N ALA A 884 -6.58 5.63 -36.82
CA ALA A 884 -6.19 5.70 -35.42
C ALA A 884 -4.68 6.00 -35.26
N ALA A 885 -3.83 5.32 -36.05
CA ALA A 885 -2.40 5.57 -36.07
C ALA A 885 -2.08 7.00 -36.56
N GLY A 886 -2.74 7.47 -37.62
CA GLY A 886 -2.58 8.84 -38.14
C GLY A 886 -2.96 9.92 -37.12
N GLN A 887 -4.06 9.73 -36.36
CA GLN A 887 -4.44 10.66 -35.29
C GLN A 887 -3.39 10.72 -34.16
N LEU A 888 -2.77 9.59 -33.83
CA LEU A 888 -1.73 9.52 -32.80
C LEU A 888 -0.39 10.10 -33.26
N ALA A 889 -0.03 9.93 -34.53
CA ALA A 889 1.13 10.61 -35.12
C ALA A 889 0.97 12.13 -35.07
N ALA A 890 -0.22 12.65 -35.44
CA ALA A 890 -0.52 14.08 -35.32
C ALA A 890 -0.51 14.56 -33.86
N ALA A 891 -1.07 13.79 -32.91
CA ALA A 891 -1.04 14.13 -31.48
C ALA A 891 0.40 14.19 -30.91
N LEU A 892 1.30 13.33 -31.39
CA LEU A 892 2.71 13.31 -30.97
C LEU A 892 3.55 14.46 -31.56
N ALA A 893 3.08 15.07 -32.66
CA ALA A 893 3.65 16.27 -33.26
C ALA A 893 3.09 17.56 -32.63
N GLU A 894 1.77 17.64 -32.43
CA GLU A 894 1.08 18.80 -31.82
C GLU A 894 1.36 18.92 -30.29
N GLY A 895 1.52 17.80 -29.59
CA GLY A 895 1.71 17.74 -28.13
C GLY A 895 3.12 18.07 -27.64
N GLY A 896 3.69 19.21 -28.06
CA GLY A 896 5.00 19.69 -27.62
C GLY A 896 5.10 19.87 -26.10
N GLY A 897 6.19 19.40 -25.49
CA GLY A 897 6.51 19.58 -24.07
C GLY A 897 5.75 18.71 -23.05
N ASP A 898 4.54 18.21 -23.37
CA ASP A 898 3.71 17.45 -22.44
C ASP A 898 4.08 15.96 -22.37
N ALA A 899 4.78 15.56 -21.30
CA ALA A 899 5.22 14.17 -21.11
C ALA A 899 4.06 13.18 -20.89
N GLU A 900 3.01 13.58 -20.16
CA GLU A 900 1.86 12.70 -19.86
C GLU A 900 1.05 12.40 -21.13
N LEU A 901 0.79 13.44 -21.93
CA LEU A 901 0.09 13.32 -23.20
C LEU A 901 0.87 12.45 -24.19
N ARG A 902 2.20 12.61 -24.26
CA ARG A 902 3.07 11.77 -25.10
C ARG A 902 3.07 10.30 -24.65
N VAL A 903 3.09 10.02 -23.34
CA VAL A 903 2.93 8.67 -22.80
C VAL A 903 1.57 8.08 -23.17
N ALA A 904 0.48 8.82 -22.98
CA ALA A 904 -0.87 8.37 -23.32
C ALA A 904 -1.01 8.05 -24.82
N ALA A 905 -0.46 8.90 -25.70
CA ALA A 905 -0.43 8.68 -27.13
C ALA A 905 0.36 7.42 -27.53
N LEU A 906 1.56 7.21 -26.96
CA LEU A 906 2.40 6.04 -27.25
C LEU A 906 1.78 4.72 -26.74
N VAL A 907 1.16 4.72 -25.55
CA VAL A 907 0.43 3.56 -25.03
C VAL A 907 -0.81 3.25 -25.90
N CYS A 908 -1.53 4.27 -26.35
CA CYS A 908 -2.64 4.07 -27.30
C CYS A 908 -2.14 3.53 -28.65
N LEU A 909 -1.00 4.02 -29.15
CA LEU A 909 -0.38 3.57 -30.40
C LEU A 909 -0.01 2.10 -30.31
N ALA A 910 0.66 1.67 -29.24
CA ALA A 910 1.00 0.27 -29.00
C ALA A 910 -0.25 -0.65 -29.00
N ARG A 911 -1.37 -0.17 -28.43
CA ARG A 911 -2.66 -0.89 -28.45
C ARG A 911 -3.31 -0.92 -29.84
N VAL A 912 -3.13 0.10 -30.68
CA VAL A 912 -3.56 0.11 -32.10
C VAL A 912 -2.74 -0.89 -32.91
N HIS A 913 -1.41 -0.92 -32.77
CA HIS A 913 -0.58 -1.90 -33.47
C HIS A 913 -0.88 -3.35 -33.02
N ARG A 914 -1.19 -3.59 -31.73
CA ARG A 914 -1.69 -4.90 -31.28
C ARG A 914 -3.04 -5.28 -31.91
N ALA A 915 -3.92 -4.30 -32.18
CA ALA A 915 -5.16 -4.54 -32.90
C ALA A 915 -4.92 -4.85 -34.40
N ARG A 916 -3.90 -4.23 -35.03
CA ARG A 916 -3.46 -4.59 -36.40
C ARG A 916 -2.95 -6.04 -36.45
N TYR A 917 -2.13 -6.47 -35.50
CA TYR A 917 -1.74 -7.89 -35.39
C TYR A 917 -2.95 -8.83 -35.26
N ALA A 918 -3.97 -8.46 -34.49
CA ALA A 918 -5.18 -9.26 -34.35
C ALA A 918 -6.05 -9.32 -35.63
N ARG A 919 -5.88 -8.37 -36.56
CA ARG A 919 -6.54 -8.34 -37.87
C ARG A 919 -5.75 -9.10 -38.94
N ASP A 920 -4.45 -8.84 -39.01
CA ASP A 920 -3.59 -9.20 -40.15
C ASP A 920 -2.63 -10.38 -39.86
N ALA A 921 -2.48 -10.77 -38.58
CA ALA A 921 -1.47 -11.71 -38.07
C ALA A 921 0.00 -11.34 -38.35
N ASP A 922 0.27 -10.14 -38.88
CA ASP A 922 1.60 -9.63 -39.21
C ASP A 922 2.48 -9.40 -37.96
N PRO A 923 3.58 -10.14 -37.77
CA PRO A 923 4.48 -9.98 -36.63
C PRO A 923 5.12 -8.58 -36.51
N VAL A 924 5.26 -7.83 -37.62
CA VAL A 924 5.84 -6.48 -37.62
C VAL A 924 5.00 -5.54 -36.75
N ALA A 925 3.67 -5.67 -36.78
CA ALA A 925 2.79 -4.89 -35.92
C ALA A 925 3.02 -5.15 -34.41
N LEU A 926 3.55 -6.31 -34.01
CA LEU A 926 3.96 -6.54 -32.62
C LEU A 926 5.35 -5.94 -32.30
N GLU A 927 6.22 -5.77 -33.29
CA GLU A 927 7.48 -5.04 -33.14
C GLU A 927 7.21 -3.54 -32.97
N ASP A 928 6.36 -2.94 -33.81
CA ASP A 928 5.86 -1.56 -33.66
C ASP A 928 5.27 -1.32 -32.26
N ALA A 929 4.41 -2.24 -31.81
CA ALA A 929 3.77 -2.15 -30.49
C ALA A 929 4.80 -2.22 -29.35
N ALA A 930 5.81 -3.09 -29.47
CA ALA A 930 6.88 -3.20 -28.49
C ALA A 930 7.79 -1.96 -28.48
N GLU A 931 8.04 -1.31 -29.63
CA GLU A 931 8.78 -0.05 -29.71
C GLU A 931 8.00 1.10 -29.07
N ALA A 932 6.70 1.24 -29.38
CA ALA A 932 5.84 2.27 -28.82
C ALA A 932 5.76 2.18 -27.28
N TYR A 933 5.62 0.97 -26.73
CA TYR A 933 5.76 0.76 -25.28
C TYR A 933 7.15 1.09 -24.75
N GLY A 934 8.21 0.69 -25.47
CA GLY A 934 9.59 1.01 -25.10
C GLY A 934 9.88 2.52 -25.09
N ARG A 935 9.24 3.30 -25.97
CA ARG A 935 9.28 4.77 -26.00
C ARG A 935 8.51 5.37 -24.82
N ALA A 936 7.29 4.92 -24.56
CA ALA A 936 6.51 5.37 -23.40
C ALA A 936 7.26 5.10 -22.08
N ARG A 937 7.81 3.89 -21.93
CA ARG A 937 8.60 3.46 -20.77
C ARG A 937 9.84 4.34 -20.50
N ARG A 938 10.38 5.06 -21.49
CA ARG A 938 11.50 6.01 -21.28
C ARG A 938 11.06 7.36 -20.72
N LEU A 939 9.78 7.71 -20.82
CA LEU A 939 9.22 8.99 -20.34
C LEU A 939 8.61 8.87 -18.92
N ILE A 940 8.41 7.66 -18.40
CA ILE A 940 7.78 7.42 -17.10
C ILE A 940 8.87 7.19 -16.03
N PRO A 941 8.89 7.95 -14.92
CA PRO A 941 9.73 7.70 -13.74
C PRO A 941 9.51 6.28 -13.16
N ARG A 942 10.51 5.71 -12.47
CA ARG A 942 10.44 4.31 -12.00
C ARG A 942 9.48 4.09 -10.82
N ASP A 943 9.27 5.15 -10.06
CA ASP A 943 8.42 5.29 -8.87
C ASP A 943 6.95 5.62 -9.21
N ALA A 944 6.68 6.13 -10.41
CA ALA A 944 5.33 6.48 -10.83
C ALA A 944 4.43 5.25 -11.05
N GLU A 945 3.18 5.28 -10.58
CA GLU A 945 2.24 4.15 -10.68
C GLU A 945 2.05 3.63 -12.12
N ALA A 946 2.00 4.55 -13.10
CA ALA A 946 1.90 4.24 -14.53
C ALA A 946 3.02 3.31 -15.05
N PHE A 947 4.19 3.32 -14.40
CA PHE A 947 5.29 2.41 -14.69
C PHE A 947 4.89 0.96 -14.43
N GLY A 948 4.31 0.71 -13.26
CA GLY A 948 3.84 -0.60 -12.83
C GLY A 948 2.70 -1.11 -13.71
N GLU A 949 1.87 -0.23 -14.27
CA GLU A 949 0.73 -0.58 -15.13
C GLU A 949 1.13 -0.89 -16.58
N LEU A 950 2.15 -0.23 -17.12
CA LEU A 950 2.61 -0.43 -18.50
C LEU A 950 3.32 -1.78 -18.71
N LEU A 951 4.17 -2.18 -17.78
CA LEU A 951 5.06 -3.35 -17.95
C LEU A 951 4.34 -4.69 -18.23
N PRO A 952 3.18 -5.03 -17.61
CA PRO A 952 2.41 -6.22 -17.97
C PRO A 952 1.90 -6.24 -19.41
N GLU A 953 1.40 -5.12 -19.95
CA GLU A 953 0.90 -5.06 -21.33
C GLU A 953 2.05 -5.14 -22.35
N TRP A 954 3.17 -4.47 -22.07
CA TRP A 954 4.38 -4.59 -22.89
C TRP A 954 4.94 -6.02 -22.87
N GLY A 955 4.98 -6.66 -21.69
CA GLY A 955 5.36 -8.06 -21.54
C GLY A 955 4.45 -9.01 -22.32
N ASP A 956 3.14 -8.81 -22.30
CA ASP A 956 2.19 -9.62 -23.09
C ASP A 956 2.46 -9.47 -24.61
N VAL A 957 2.68 -8.25 -25.12
CA VAL A 957 3.03 -8.02 -26.54
C VAL A 957 4.36 -8.69 -26.92
N LEU A 958 5.38 -8.61 -26.06
CA LEU A 958 6.66 -9.28 -26.29
C LEU A 958 6.54 -10.80 -26.26
N LEU A 959 5.64 -11.37 -25.44
CA LEU A 959 5.34 -12.80 -25.46
C LEU A 959 4.59 -13.22 -26.72
N ASP A 960 3.64 -12.42 -27.19
CA ASP A 960 2.92 -12.67 -28.44
C ASP A 960 3.91 -12.61 -29.63
N ARG A 961 4.80 -11.60 -29.66
CA ARG A 961 5.86 -11.49 -30.68
C ARG A 961 6.83 -12.67 -30.62
N ALA A 962 7.18 -13.13 -29.42
CA ALA A 962 8.09 -14.25 -29.23
C ALA A 962 7.49 -15.62 -29.62
N ARG A 963 6.16 -15.72 -29.79
CA ARG A 963 5.48 -16.93 -30.33
C ARG A 963 5.28 -16.88 -31.84
N ALA A 964 5.29 -15.69 -32.45
CA ALA A 964 5.19 -15.51 -33.89
C ALA A 964 6.47 -15.96 -34.62
N ALA A 965 6.41 -16.02 -35.96
CA ALA A 965 7.55 -16.37 -36.81
C ALA A 965 8.81 -15.56 -36.46
N ASP A 966 9.96 -16.23 -36.39
CA ASP A 966 11.26 -15.67 -35.99
C ASP A 966 11.29 -14.97 -34.61
N GLY A 967 10.29 -15.28 -33.75
CA GLY A 967 10.11 -14.68 -32.43
C GLY A 967 11.20 -14.99 -31.40
N ARG A 968 12.08 -15.98 -31.66
CA ARG A 968 13.10 -16.47 -30.70
C ARG A 968 13.92 -15.34 -30.08
N ARG A 969 14.29 -14.30 -30.86
CA ARG A 969 15.10 -13.15 -30.39
C ARG A 969 14.41 -12.28 -29.33
N PHE A 970 13.08 -12.34 -29.21
CA PHE A 970 12.30 -11.51 -28.28
C PHE A 970 12.09 -12.15 -26.90
N THR A 971 12.37 -13.44 -26.73
CA THR A 971 12.14 -14.18 -25.46
C THR A 971 12.88 -13.56 -24.27
N GLY A 972 14.17 -13.25 -24.45
CA GLY A 972 14.99 -12.61 -23.41
C GLY A 972 14.47 -11.24 -22.99
N THR A 973 14.05 -10.43 -23.96
CA THR A 973 13.43 -9.11 -23.71
C THR A 973 12.09 -9.26 -22.98
N ALA A 974 11.25 -10.22 -23.37
CA ALA A 974 9.99 -10.53 -22.68
C ALA A 974 10.23 -10.92 -21.21
N VAL A 975 11.16 -11.86 -20.95
CA VAL A 975 11.50 -12.29 -19.58
C VAL A 975 12.06 -11.13 -18.75
N ARG A 976 12.92 -10.28 -19.33
CA ARG A 976 13.46 -9.08 -18.65
C ARG A 976 12.35 -8.11 -18.24
N VAL A 977 11.44 -7.76 -19.16
CA VAL A 977 10.31 -6.85 -18.89
C VAL A 977 9.34 -7.46 -17.87
N LEU A 978 9.12 -8.78 -17.90
CA LEU A 978 8.25 -9.47 -16.93
C LEU A 978 8.89 -9.60 -15.54
N ARG A 979 10.22 -9.73 -15.44
CA ARG A 979 10.94 -9.64 -14.15
C ARG A 979 10.84 -8.23 -13.57
N GLU A 980 11.01 -7.18 -14.40
CA GLU A 980 10.82 -5.78 -14.00
C GLU A 980 9.36 -5.51 -13.57
N SER A 981 8.40 -6.06 -14.32
CA SER A 981 6.97 -6.02 -13.99
C SER A 981 6.65 -6.63 -12.63
N ARG A 982 7.34 -7.71 -12.25
CA ARG A 982 7.23 -8.35 -10.92
C ARG A 982 7.83 -7.48 -9.82
N SER A 983 8.99 -6.85 -10.04
CA SER A 983 9.62 -5.99 -9.02
C SER A 983 8.89 -4.66 -8.80
N ALA A 984 8.11 -4.19 -9.78
CA ALA A 984 7.34 -2.95 -9.70
C ALA A 984 6.11 -3.00 -8.78
N VAL A 985 5.81 -4.12 -8.11
CA VAL A 985 4.71 -4.24 -7.14
C VAL A 985 5.13 -4.98 -5.87
N ALA A 986 4.55 -4.58 -4.73
CA ALA A 986 4.74 -5.29 -3.46
C ALA A 986 4.05 -6.67 -3.48
N GLN A 987 4.55 -7.63 -2.70
CA GLN A 987 3.99 -9.00 -2.66
C GLN A 987 2.53 -9.06 -2.15
N SER A 988 2.06 -8.03 -1.45
CA SER A 988 0.66 -7.88 -1.01
C SER A 988 -0.28 -7.35 -2.11
N ASP A 989 0.25 -6.89 -3.24
CA ASP A 989 -0.52 -6.29 -4.33
C ASP A 989 -1.49 -7.33 -4.95
N PRO A 990 -2.77 -6.97 -5.21
CA PRO A 990 -3.75 -7.88 -5.79
C PRO A 990 -3.32 -8.50 -7.13
N ARG A 991 -2.55 -7.76 -7.93
CA ARG A 991 -2.12 -8.10 -9.29
C ARG A 991 -0.91 -9.06 -9.29
N THR A 992 -0.33 -9.37 -8.11
CA THR A 992 0.87 -10.22 -7.95
C THR A 992 0.74 -11.59 -8.61
N ALA A 993 -0.35 -12.33 -8.34
CA ALA A 993 -0.55 -13.67 -8.90
C ALA A 993 -0.52 -13.68 -10.44
N ARG A 994 -1.23 -12.73 -11.07
CA ARG A 994 -1.26 -12.57 -12.53
C ARG A 994 0.11 -12.21 -13.12
N ARG A 995 0.94 -11.41 -12.43
CA ARG A 995 2.31 -11.09 -12.87
C ARG A 995 3.24 -12.30 -12.77
N LEU A 996 3.13 -13.10 -11.70
CA LEU A 996 3.89 -14.34 -11.53
C LEU A 996 3.59 -15.37 -12.63
N VAL A 997 2.30 -15.57 -12.96
CA VAL A 997 1.88 -16.45 -14.08
C VAL A 997 2.45 -15.99 -15.42
N ARG A 998 2.42 -14.68 -15.72
CA ARG A 998 3.02 -14.13 -16.96
C ARG A 998 4.53 -14.39 -17.03
N LEU A 999 5.27 -14.12 -15.96
CA LEU A 999 6.71 -14.40 -15.92
C LEU A 999 7.01 -15.89 -16.11
N ALA A 1000 6.26 -16.77 -15.44
CA ALA A 1000 6.38 -18.21 -15.64
C ALA A 1000 6.05 -18.63 -17.10
N ALA A 1001 5.08 -17.99 -17.76
CA ALA A 1001 4.80 -18.23 -19.18
C ALA A 1001 5.96 -17.79 -20.09
N GLY A 1002 6.65 -16.68 -19.77
CA GLY A 1002 7.85 -16.24 -20.48
C GLY A 1002 9.03 -17.20 -20.33
N LEU A 1003 9.33 -17.65 -19.11
CA LEU A 1003 10.37 -18.64 -18.83
C LEU A 1003 10.06 -19.97 -19.53
N ARG A 1004 8.80 -20.44 -19.49
CA ARG A 1004 8.34 -21.64 -20.21
C ARG A 1004 8.45 -21.55 -21.73
N LEU A 1005 8.42 -20.33 -22.29
CA LEU A 1005 8.59 -20.07 -23.72
C LEU A 1005 10.08 -19.99 -24.08
N ARG A 1006 10.88 -19.26 -23.30
CA ARG A 1006 12.34 -19.20 -23.48
C ARG A 1006 12.97 -20.60 -23.39
N HIS A 1007 12.63 -21.37 -22.36
CA HIS A 1007 12.98 -22.78 -22.25
C HIS A 1007 12.60 -23.61 -23.50
N ALA A 1008 11.45 -23.36 -24.14
CA ALA A 1008 11.05 -24.12 -25.32
C ALA A 1008 11.94 -23.83 -26.55
N TYR A 1009 12.66 -22.71 -26.55
CA TYR A 1009 13.62 -22.34 -27.59
C TYR A 1009 15.08 -22.65 -27.22
N GLU A 1010 15.45 -22.54 -25.94
CA GLU A 1010 16.84 -22.60 -25.44
C GLU A 1010 17.18 -23.92 -24.74
N GLY A 1011 16.18 -24.69 -24.28
CA GLY A 1011 16.36 -25.96 -23.57
C GLY A 1011 16.78 -25.85 -22.10
N ASP A 1012 17.10 -24.66 -21.59
CA ASP A 1012 17.62 -24.46 -20.24
C ASP A 1012 16.64 -24.96 -19.15
N PRO A 1013 16.97 -26.00 -18.35
CA PRO A 1013 16.10 -26.50 -17.30
C PRO A 1013 15.95 -25.55 -16.10
N VAL A 1014 16.82 -24.54 -15.94
CA VAL A 1014 16.71 -23.54 -14.87
C VAL A 1014 15.42 -22.73 -15.00
N ASP A 1015 15.02 -22.37 -16.23
CA ASP A 1015 13.76 -21.69 -16.52
C ASP A 1015 12.52 -22.49 -16.07
N LEU A 1016 12.56 -23.82 -16.20
CA LEU A 1016 11.48 -24.68 -15.70
C LEU A 1016 11.43 -24.71 -14.17
N ARG A 1017 12.58 -24.61 -13.49
CA ARG A 1017 12.66 -24.55 -12.02
C ARG A 1017 12.18 -23.22 -11.48
N GLU A 1018 12.55 -22.10 -12.11
CA GLU A 1018 12.02 -20.79 -11.76
C GLU A 1018 10.51 -20.74 -12.04
N ALA A 1019 10.04 -21.25 -13.18
CA ALA A 1019 8.60 -21.33 -13.48
C ALA A 1019 7.82 -22.22 -12.49
N GLU A 1020 8.36 -23.37 -12.07
CA GLU A 1020 7.79 -24.25 -11.02
C GLU A 1020 7.55 -23.45 -9.73
N TYR A 1021 8.60 -22.78 -9.22
CA TYR A 1021 8.54 -21.96 -8.01
C TYR A 1021 7.57 -20.77 -8.13
N LEU A 1022 7.60 -20.04 -9.24
CA LEU A 1022 6.74 -18.87 -9.47
C LEU A 1022 5.26 -19.25 -9.54
N LEU A 1023 4.92 -20.42 -10.09
CA LEU A 1023 3.54 -20.89 -10.17
C LEU A 1023 3.00 -21.37 -8.82
N GLU A 1024 3.82 -22.04 -8.00
CA GLU A 1024 3.43 -22.30 -6.61
C GLU A 1024 3.20 -21.00 -5.83
N LEU A 1025 4.04 -19.98 -6.05
CA LEU A 1025 3.85 -18.67 -5.44
C LEU A 1025 2.57 -17.99 -5.97
N ALA A 1026 2.30 -18.06 -7.27
CA ALA A 1026 1.08 -17.52 -7.87
C ALA A 1026 -0.18 -18.11 -7.23
N VAL A 1027 -0.22 -19.43 -6.97
CA VAL A 1027 -1.32 -20.08 -6.25
C VAL A 1027 -1.49 -19.49 -4.84
N ARG A 1028 -0.40 -19.25 -4.11
CA ARG A 1028 -0.43 -18.67 -2.74
C ARG A 1028 -0.97 -17.23 -2.72
N HIS A 1029 -0.77 -16.45 -3.79
CA HIS A 1029 -1.24 -15.06 -3.90
C HIS A 1029 -2.54 -14.88 -4.70
N SER A 1030 -3.12 -15.95 -5.26
CA SER A 1030 -4.35 -15.92 -6.06
C SER A 1030 -5.56 -15.55 -5.20
N ARG A 1031 -6.40 -14.62 -5.67
CA ARG A 1031 -7.58 -14.13 -4.93
C ARG A 1031 -8.88 -14.78 -5.37
N SER A 1032 -9.00 -15.20 -6.64
CA SER A 1032 -10.16 -15.97 -7.11
C SER A 1032 -9.85 -17.47 -7.29
N PRO A 1033 -10.87 -18.35 -7.25
CA PRO A 1033 -10.69 -19.76 -7.57
C PRO A 1033 -10.24 -19.97 -9.03
N LEU A 1034 -10.68 -19.09 -9.96
CA LEU A 1034 -10.28 -19.13 -11.37
C LEU A 1034 -8.79 -18.82 -11.56
N GLU A 1035 -8.22 -17.88 -10.81
CA GLU A 1035 -6.77 -17.64 -10.79
C GLU A 1035 -5.99 -18.86 -10.31
N ARG A 1036 -6.43 -19.47 -9.19
CA ARG A 1036 -5.84 -20.71 -8.67
C ARG A 1036 -5.91 -21.84 -9.69
N ALA A 1037 -7.03 -21.98 -10.40
CA ALA A 1037 -7.23 -22.99 -11.43
C ALA A 1037 -6.23 -22.84 -12.59
N ARG A 1038 -6.06 -21.61 -13.10
CA ARG A 1038 -5.11 -21.29 -14.17
C ARG A 1038 -3.66 -21.54 -13.74
N ALA A 1039 -3.28 -21.09 -12.53
CA ALA A 1039 -1.93 -21.30 -11.99
C ALA A 1039 -1.60 -22.79 -11.78
N TRP A 1040 -2.51 -23.58 -11.21
CA TRP A 1040 -2.32 -25.04 -11.06
C TRP A 1040 -2.27 -25.77 -12.40
N ARG A 1041 -3.04 -25.31 -13.41
CA ARG A 1041 -3.03 -25.87 -14.77
C ARG A 1041 -1.67 -25.65 -15.42
N ASP A 1042 -1.11 -24.44 -15.33
CA ASP A 1042 0.22 -24.15 -15.84
C ASP A 1042 1.33 -24.86 -15.04
N HIS A 1043 1.14 -25.06 -13.73
CA HIS A 1043 2.08 -25.85 -12.91
C HIS A 1043 2.11 -27.31 -13.38
N GLY A 1044 0.95 -27.90 -13.70
CA GLY A 1044 0.86 -29.23 -14.31
C GLY A 1044 1.64 -29.35 -15.62
N ASP A 1045 1.52 -28.35 -16.51
CA ASP A 1045 2.30 -28.30 -17.74
C ASP A 1045 3.82 -28.24 -17.48
N VAL A 1046 4.27 -27.47 -16.48
CA VAL A 1046 5.69 -27.37 -16.11
C VAL A 1046 6.21 -28.72 -15.59
N GLN A 1047 5.45 -29.42 -14.75
CA GLN A 1047 5.84 -30.74 -14.26
C GLN A 1047 5.98 -31.76 -15.42
N GLN A 1048 5.12 -31.69 -16.44
CA GLN A 1048 5.30 -32.49 -17.66
C GLN A 1048 6.57 -32.14 -18.44
N LYS A 1049 6.88 -30.84 -18.61
CA LYS A 1049 8.12 -30.42 -19.29
C LYS A 1049 9.36 -30.87 -18.52
N ILE A 1050 9.35 -30.79 -17.18
CA ILE A 1050 10.44 -31.29 -16.32
C ILE A 1050 10.58 -32.80 -16.48
N HIS A 1051 9.48 -33.56 -16.51
CA HIS A 1051 9.53 -35.00 -16.79
C HIS A 1051 10.20 -35.32 -18.13
N GLY A 1052 9.90 -34.56 -19.20
CA GLY A 1052 10.52 -34.78 -20.52
C GLY A 1052 12.05 -34.75 -20.48
N HIS A 1053 12.63 -33.88 -19.64
CA HIS A 1053 14.07 -33.72 -19.45
C HIS A 1053 14.64 -34.73 -18.44
N THR A 1054 14.02 -34.89 -17.28
CA THR A 1054 14.58 -35.70 -16.18
C THR A 1054 14.19 -37.17 -16.23
N ARG A 1055 13.19 -37.55 -17.04
CA ARG A 1055 12.49 -38.86 -17.10
C ARG A 1055 11.92 -39.40 -15.77
N ALA A 1056 12.16 -38.73 -14.65
CA ALA A 1056 11.59 -39.00 -13.32
C ALA A 1056 10.06 -39.13 -13.34
N VAL A 1057 9.53 -40.29 -12.95
CA VAL A 1057 8.10 -40.63 -13.05
C VAL A 1057 7.26 -39.86 -12.03
N GLU A 1058 7.84 -39.50 -10.88
CA GLU A 1058 7.21 -38.72 -9.81
C GLU A 1058 6.75 -37.33 -10.30
N ARG A 1059 7.35 -36.84 -11.39
CA ARG A 1059 6.95 -35.60 -12.06
C ARG A 1059 5.61 -35.72 -12.79
N LEU A 1060 5.30 -36.88 -13.35
CA LEU A 1060 3.97 -37.16 -13.89
C LEU A 1060 2.93 -37.27 -12.76
N ASP A 1061 3.27 -37.88 -11.63
CA ASP A 1061 2.39 -37.88 -10.45
C ASP A 1061 2.11 -36.45 -9.92
N ARG A 1062 3.13 -35.60 -9.85
CA ARG A 1062 2.95 -34.16 -9.53
C ARG A 1062 2.12 -33.42 -10.57
N ALA A 1063 2.26 -33.74 -11.86
CA ALA A 1063 1.43 -33.17 -12.91
C ALA A 1063 -0.04 -33.57 -12.75
N ALA A 1064 -0.33 -34.86 -12.50
CA ALA A 1064 -1.68 -35.36 -12.27
C ALA A 1064 -2.35 -34.76 -11.02
N ASP A 1065 -1.60 -34.54 -9.93
CA ASP A 1065 -2.10 -33.82 -8.76
C ASP A 1065 -2.35 -32.33 -9.05
N SER A 1066 -1.43 -31.67 -9.78
CA SER A 1066 -1.59 -30.27 -10.17
C SER A 1066 -2.86 -30.06 -11.00
N TYR A 1067 -3.11 -30.92 -11.99
CA TYR A 1067 -4.37 -30.88 -12.75
C TYR A 1067 -5.59 -31.21 -11.89
N ARG A 1068 -5.50 -32.17 -10.95
CA ARG A 1068 -6.60 -32.43 -9.98
C ARG A 1068 -6.92 -31.20 -9.12
N ARG A 1069 -5.92 -30.44 -8.68
CA ARG A 1069 -6.10 -29.18 -7.93
C ARG A 1069 -6.69 -28.08 -8.80
N ALA A 1070 -6.20 -27.94 -10.04
CA ALA A 1070 -6.75 -27.00 -11.02
C ALA A 1070 -8.23 -27.26 -11.31
N TRP A 1071 -8.61 -28.53 -11.49
CA TRP A 1071 -10.00 -28.94 -11.74
C TRP A 1071 -10.91 -28.58 -10.58
N ARG A 1072 -10.52 -28.89 -9.33
CA ARG A 1072 -11.29 -28.51 -8.14
C ARG A 1072 -11.49 -27.00 -8.02
N ALA A 1073 -10.44 -26.22 -8.25
CA ALA A 1073 -10.52 -24.76 -8.22
C ALA A 1073 -11.36 -24.18 -9.38
N ALA A 1074 -11.37 -24.85 -10.54
CA ALA A 1074 -12.24 -24.47 -11.66
C ALA A 1074 -13.72 -24.79 -11.38
N LEU A 1075 -14.03 -25.93 -10.74
CA LEU A 1075 -15.40 -26.22 -10.28
C LEU A 1075 -15.89 -25.25 -9.21
N GLU A 1076 -15.00 -24.82 -8.31
CA GLU A 1076 -15.28 -23.77 -7.32
C GLU A 1076 -15.59 -22.42 -8.00
N ALA A 1077 -14.83 -22.04 -9.04
CA ALA A 1077 -15.12 -20.85 -9.85
C ALA A 1077 -16.45 -20.97 -10.62
N ALA A 1078 -16.79 -22.16 -11.12
CA ALA A 1078 -17.99 -22.42 -11.89
C ALA A 1078 -19.31 -22.29 -11.11
N ALA A 1079 -19.24 -22.19 -9.78
CA ALA A 1079 -20.38 -21.88 -8.91
C ALA A 1079 -20.69 -20.38 -8.80
N GLY A 1080 -19.83 -19.50 -9.32
CA GLY A 1080 -20.01 -18.05 -9.34
C GLY A 1080 -20.18 -17.47 -10.74
N GLU A 1081 -19.93 -16.16 -10.86
CA GLU A 1081 -20.08 -15.37 -12.10
C GLU A 1081 -19.11 -15.79 -13.22
N ASP A 1082 -17.99 -16.45 -12.88
CA ASP A 1082 -16.95 -16.90 -13.81
C ASP A 1082 -17.31 -18.14 -14.65
N ARG A 1083 -18.55 -18.68 -14.51
CA ARG A 1083 -18.99 -19.99 -15.02
C ARG A 1083 -18.57 -20.30 -16.45
N ASP A 1084 -18.80 -19.37 -17.37
CA ASP A 1084 -18.57 -19.56 -18.81
C ASP A 1084 -17.08 -19.75 -19.16
N THR A 1085 -16.17 -19.25 -18.33
CA THR A 1085 -14.72 -19.50 -18.49
C THR A 1085 -14.21 -20.63 -17.61
N ALA A 1086 -14.89 -20.89 -16.49
CA ALA A 1086 -14.51 -21.89 -15.51
C ALA A 1086 -14.83 -23.33 -15.97
N VAL A 1087 -16.00 -23.56 -16.57
CA VAL A 1087 -16.42 -24.90 -17.03
C VAL A 1087 -15.53 -25.44 -18.17
N PRO A 1088 -15.23 -24.68 -19.25
CA PRO A 1088 -14.28 -25.12 -20.28
C PRO A 1088 -12.85 -25.37 -19.73
N LEU A 1089 -12.42 -24.58 -18.75
CA LEU A 1089 -11.13 -24.80 -18.08
C LEU A 1089 -11.15 -26.11 -17.27
N ALA A 1090 -12.23 -26.39 -16.54
CA ALA A 1090 -12.39 -27.63 -15.78
C ALA A 1090 -12.36 -28.87 -16.70
N ALA A 1091 -13.06 -28.81 -17.84
CA ALA A 1091 -13.05 -29.86 -18.86
C ALA A 1091 -11.63 -30.09 -19.41
N ARG A 1092 -10.98 -29.02 -19.91
CA ARG A 1092 -9.62 -29.09 -20.48
C ARG A 1092 -8.58 -29.59 -19.48
N VAL A 1093 -8.71 -29.26 -18.21
CA VAL A 1093 -7.80 -29.75 -17.16
C VAL A 1093 -7.97 -31.25 -16.89
N GLN A 1094 -9.19 -31.79 -16.98
CA GLN A 1094 -9.41 -33.23 -16.86
C GLN A 1094 -8.90 -34.02 -18.06
N GLU A 1095 -9.00 -33.49 -19.30
CA GLU A 1095 -8.33 -34.07 -20.47
C GLU A 1095 -6.81 -34.20 -20.24
N LEU A 1096 -6.17 -33.12 -19.79
CA LEU A 1096 -4.73 -33.09 -19.50
C LEU A 1096 -4.36 -34.07 -18.38
N ARG A 1097 -5.23 -34.22 -17.36
CA ARG A 1097 -5.06 -35.20 -16.29
C ARG A 1097 -5.19 -36.64 -16.80
N GLY A 1098 -6.18 -36.93 -17.65
CA GLY A 1098 -6.33 -38.22 -18.31
C GLY A 1098 -5.06 -38.62 -19.06
N ALA A 1099 -4.58 -37.74 -19.94
CA ALA A 1099 -3.37 -37.98 -20.73
C ALA A 1099 -2.07 -38.14 -19.89
N VAL A 1100 -2.02 -37.64 -18.65
CA VAL A 1100 -0.94 -37.93 -17.70
C VAL A 1100 -1.13 -39.31 -17.04
N LEU A 1101 -2.36 -39.65 -16.65
CA LEU A 1101 -2.68 -40.93 -16.01
C LEU A 1101 -2.48 -42.13 -16.93
N GLU A 1102 -2.70 -41.98 -18.23
CA GLU A 1102 -2.37 -43.00 -19.23
C GLU A 1102 -0.86 -43.28 -19.30
N ARG A 1103 -0.03 -42.23 -19.32
CA ARG A 1103 1.45 -42.36 -19.28
C ARG A 1103 1.97 -42.92 -17.95
N LEU A 1104 1.19 -42.79 -16.88
CA LEU A 1104 1.42 -43.46 -15.59
C LEU A 1104 0.92 -44.91 -15.55
N ALA A 1105 0.42 -45.46 -16.66
CA ALA A 1105 -0.21 -46.78 -16.77
C ALA A 1105 -1.39 -46.98 -15.77
N ARG A 1106 -2.22 -45.95 -15.59
CA ARG A 1106 -3.43 -45.97 -14.72
C ARG A 1106 -4.73 -45.84 -15.54
N PRO A 1107 -5.05 -46.80 -16.43
CA PRO A 1107 -6.12 -46.68 -17.42
C PRO A 1107 -7.51 -46.41 -16.81
N ARG A 1108 -7.87 -47.07 -15.70
CA ARG A 1108 -9.17 -46.82 -15.01
C ARG A 1108 -9.30 -45.36 -14.55
N ALA A 1109 -8.27 -44.82 -13.89
CA ALA A 1109 -8.27 -43.44 -13.42
C ALA A 1109 -8.20 -42.40 -14.57
N ALA A 1110 -7.64 -42.79 -15.72
CA ALA A 1110 -7.67 -41.98 -16.94
C ALA A 1110 -9.07 -41.96 -17.58
N LEU A 1111 -9.73 -43.12 -17.66
CA LEU A 1111 -11.11 -43.26 -18.14
C LEU A 1111 -12.08 -42.40 -17.31
N ASP A 1112 -11.98 -42.43 -15.99
CA ASP A 1112 -12.76 -41.55 -15.09
C ASP A 1112 -12.51 -40.05 -15.37
N ALA A 1113 -11.26 -39.67 -15.65
CA ALA A 1113 -10.90 -38.29 -15.96
C ALA A 1113 -11.50 -37.85 -17.31
N TYR A 1114 -11.44 -38.69 -18.34
CA TYR A 1114 -12.01 -38.37 -19.65
C TYR A 1114 -13.54 -38.33 -19.64
N ARG A 1115 -14.21 -39.25 -18.92
CA ARG A 1115 -15.67 -39.19 -18.72
C ARG A 1115 -16.08 -37.88 -18.05
N ALA A 1116 -15.40 -37.49 -16.97
CA ALA A 1116 -15.62 -36.19 -16.33
C ALA A 1116 -15.33 -34.98 -17.24
N ALA A 1117 -14.34 -35.08 -18.14
CA ALA A 1117 -14.07 -34.03 -19.13
C ALA A 1117 -15.20 -33.92 -20.17
N LEU A 1118 -15.73 -35.04 -20.65
CA LEU A 1118 -16.83 -35.09 -21.62
C LEU A 1118 -18.13 -34.51 -21.04
N GLU A 1119 -18.48 -34.87 -19.80
CA GLU A 1119 -19.62 -34.26 -19.08
C GLU A 1119 -19.49 -32.74 -18.97
N LEU A 1120 -18.28 -32.24 -18.69
CA LEU A 1120 -18.03 -30.81 -18.53
C LEU A 1120 -18.08 -30.05 -19.86
N TRP A 1121 -17.65 -30.67 -20.97
CA TRP A 1121 -17.87 -30.09 -22.31
C TRP A 1121 -19.35 -30.05 -22.68
N GLN A 1122 -20.12 -31.09 -22.39
CA GLN A 1122 -21.58 -31.09 -22.61
C GLN A 1122 -22.28 -29.98 -21.80
N ARG A 1123 -21.82 -29.70 -20.57
CA ARG A 1123 -22.31 -28.60 -19.73
C ARG A 1123 -21.88 -27.20 -20.19
N ALA A 1124 -20.98 -27.08 -21.16
CA ALA A 1124 -20.44 -25.80 -21.63
C ALA A 1124 -21.22 -25.18 -22.80
N GLY A 1125 -22.13 -25.91 -23.45
CA GLY A 1125 -22.94 -25.42 -24.58
C GLY A 1125 -22.63 -26.08 -25.92
N GLU A 1126 -23.32 -25.64 -26.98
CA GLU A 1126 -23.53 -26.39 -28.23
C GLU A 1126 -22.30 -26.62 -29.12
N ASP A 1127 -21.15 -25.99 -28.83
CA ASP A 1127 -19.84 -26.38 -29.41
C ASP A 1127 -19.37 -27.79 -28.98
N ALA A 1128 -20.16 -28.52 -28.18
CA ALA A 1128 -19.92 -29.91 -27.78
C ALA A 1128 -19.84 -30.93 -28.95
N GLY A 1129 -20.19 -30.52 -30.17
CA GLY A 1129 -19.92 -31.24 -31.42
C GLY A 1129 -18.51 -31.02 -32.01
N GLY A 1130 -17.67 -30.16 -31.42
CA GLY A 1130 -16.33 -29.86 -31.91
C GLY A 1130 -15.34 -31.03 -31.79
N PRO A 1131 -14.15 -30.92 -32.41
CA PRO A 1131 -13.18 -32.03 -32.51
C PRO A 1131 -12.59 -32.50 -31.17
N ARG A 1132 -12.75 -31.76 -30.08
CA ARG A 1132 -12.26 -32.16 -28.74
C ARG A 1132 -13.18 -33.16 -28.04
N PRO A 1133 -14.47 -32.90 -27.81
CA PRO A 1133 -15.41 -33.90 -27.33
C PRO A 1133 -15.38 -35.22 -28.10
N GLU A 1134 -15.14 -35.18 -29.42
CA GLU A 1134 -14.95 -36.36 -30.26
C GLU A 1134 -13.65 -37.10 -29.96
N ALA A 1135 -12.52 -36.40 -29.89
CA ALA A 1135 -11.25 -36.99 -29.49
C ALA A 1135 -11.30 -37.60 -28.07
N VAL A 1136 -12.03 -36.97 -27.14
CA VAL A 1136 -12.27 -37.50 -25.78
C VAL A 1136 -13.13 -38.77 -25.84
N ARG A 1137 -14.22 -38.79 -26.62
CA ARG A 1137 -15.03 -40.01 -26.86
C ARG A 1137 -14.21 -41.14 -27.45
N ALA A 1138 -13.39 -40.86 -28.46
CA ALA A 1138 -12.49 -41.85 -29.07
C ALA A 1138 -11.47 -42.41 -28.06
N ARG A 1139 -10.94 -41.57 -27.15
CA ARG A 1139 -10.03 -42.04 -26.10
C ARG A 1139 -10.72 -42.84 -25.00
N ILE A 1140 -11.96 -42.51 -24.66
CA ILE A 1140 -12.82 -43.30 -23.76
C ILE A 1140 -12.99 -44.71 -24.32
N HIS A 1141 -13.43 -44.85 -25.57
CA HIS A 1141 -13.62 -46.17 -26.20
C HIS A 1141 -12.31 -46.96 -26.34
N ALA A 1142 -11.19 -46.29 -26.67
CA ALA A 1142 -9.88 -46.94 -26.73
C ALA A 1142 -9.38 -47.46 -25.36
N LEU A 1143 -9.78 -46.83 -24.25
CA LEU A 1143 -9.49 -47.30 -22.90
C LEU A 1143 -10.47 -48.37 -22.43
N GLU A 1144 -11.75 -48.30 -22.83
CA GLU A 1144 -12.77 -49.32 -22.56
C GLU A 1144 -12.44 -50.65 -23.27
N ALA A 1145 -11.88 -50.59 -24.47
CA ALA A 1145 -11.43 -51.78 -25.21
C ALA A 1145 -10.10 -52.40 -24.68
N LEU A 1146 -9.44 -51.74 -23.73
CA LEU A 1146 -8.14 -52.14 -23.16
C LEU A 1146 -8.25 -52.64 -21.70
N LEU A 1147 -9.41 -52.49 -21.06
CA LEU A 1147 -9.67 -52.73 -19.64
C LEU A 1147 -10.49 -54.00 -19.36
#